data_AF-A0AAN6PNG7-F1
#
_entry.id   AF-A0AAN6PNG7-F1
#
_cell.length_a   1.000
_cell.length_b   1.000
_cell.length_c   1.000
_cell.angle_alpha   90.00
_cell.angle_beta   90.00
_cell.angle_gamma   90.00
#
_symmetry.space_group_name_H-M   'P 1'
#
loop_
_entity.id
_entity.type
_entity.pdbx_description
1 polymer ?
#
loop_
_entity_poly.entity_id
_entity_poly.type
_entity_poly.pdbx_seq_one_letter_code
_entity_poly.pdbx_strand_id
1 'polypeptide(L)'
;MNFQSRSSSLSAVPQLARRPSVSSRLSSAVSIAERGETQDGGGIAAQHQIEEEIAKIKRYEDFTTIDWVQDAAREQLRRKARRKRQAGLYGSGQSDWRQRIREAYDAAQGWIVVTIIGAAIGLNAGLLNIITEWLSDIKLGYCSTKFYLNEDFCCWGEENGCADWHRWTVIEPVNYIIYIVFATLFALTAAVLVKSYAPYAAGSGISEIKCIIAGFVMKGFLGFWTLVIKSLALPLAIGSGLSVGKEGPSVHYAVCTGNVISRLFAKYRRNASKTREVLSACAAAGVAVAFGSPIGGVLFSLEEMSSYFPLKTLWRSYFCALVATAVLAAMNPFRTGQLVMFQVKYDRSWHFFEVLFYIIIGVFGGLYGAFVMKWNLRAQAFRKKYLANYAILEATLLAVATAIVCYPNAFLRIEMTESMKVLFRECEGAEDYHGLCDPQHRFGNVVSLILATVIRIFFVIISYGCKVPAGIFVPSMAIGASFGRTVGIIVQAIHEANPKSVFFSSCEPDVPCITPGTYAFLGAAAALSGIMHITVSVVVIMFELTGALTYILPTMIVVGVTKAVSELCGKGGIADRMIWFSGFPYLDHKEEHNFGVPVSQAMISDVVSIPSTGMTLKVIERLLTKDNYQGFPIIEDDTSRTLLGYIGRTELRYAVDRAKRERTLSPLAKCTFAVPSTTNTAVTTPNPLITPTITSTSSPSLDYATSTSTTIDFTPYIDPVPLTVHPRLPLETVMELFRKIGPRVILIEHRGRLAGLVTVKDCLKYQFKAEQAAEHHPREGDLLARRRRLEEEGQERVWGLIKAAAGGGRVRLRDSWEGERDFGGVGGRRSGLGHGGILDGTEESCHRIVPLPIAPNIINMAVGIIKSSVSSGPSVFARRATIDTNRFDDLVLALKDALGPSSGLTSDDVDVDHLSQLMRDYDSDPREWSRFAMGDDSRGYTRNLVDEGNGKSNLLVLVWSPGKGSPIHDHGNAHCLMKILHGDLTETRYDFPEGGEGEKPMRVISERVHKENEVAYMADELGVHRVSNQGSGFAVSLHLYTPPNVAKGGCHIFNAETGKKSHIKNCGYYSAYGKKL
;
A
#
# COMPACT_ATOMS: atom_id res chain seq x y z
N MET A 1 76.61 57.68 -26.80
CA MET A 1 75.61 57.80 -27.88
C MET A 1 74.40 56.94 -27.49
N ASN A 2 73.75 57.23 -26.36
CA ASN A 2 72.63 58.16 -26.11
C ASN A 2 71.26 57.52 -26.45
N PHE A 3 70.34 57.21 -25.53
CA PHE A 3 70.27 57.38 -24.06
C PHE A 3 69.10 56.50 -23.50
N GLN A 4 69.32 55.81 -22.35
CA GLN A 4 68.43 55.49 -21.19
C GLN A 4 67.00 54.89 -21.36
N SER A 5 66.36 54.18 -20.41
CA SER A 5 66.69 53.33 -19.25
C SER A 5 65.39 52.83 -18.54
N ARG A 6 65.35 51.55 -18.13
CA ARG A 6 64.75 50.93 -16.90
C ARG A 6 63.22 50.93 -16.53
N SER A 7 62.69 49.70 -16.45
CA SER A 7 62.00 48.96 -15.34
C SER A 7 60.58 49.26 -14.77
N SER A 8 59.88 48.12 -14.53
CA SER A 8 58.99 47.68 -13.41
C SER A 8 57.44 47.84 -13.43
N SER A 9 56.79 46.66 -13.36
CA SER A 9 55.52 46.17 -12.75
C SER A 9 54.53 47.09 -12.01
N LEU A 10 53.21 46.88 -12.24
CA LEU A 10 52.19 46.49 -11.22
C LEU A 10 50.77 46.34 -11.81
N SER A 11 49.99 45.49 -11.12
CA SER A 11 48.68 44.89 -11.39
C SER A 11 47.46 45.79 -11.18
N ALA A 12 46.43 45.69 -12.05
CA ALA A 12 45.08 46.23 -11.84
C ALA A 12 43.98 45.25 -12.33
N VAL A 13 42.86 45.23 -11.60
CA VAL A 13 41.72 44.30 -11.59
C VAL A 13 40.77 44.43 -12.81
N PRO A 14 40.21 43.35 -13.39
CA PRO A 14 39.08 43.45 -14.32
C PRO A 14 37.72 43.32 -13.63
N GLN A 15 36.83 44.26 -13.93
CA GLN A 15 35.44 44.34 -13.46
C GLN A 15 34.55 43.23 -14.07
N LEU A 16 33.68 42.64 -13.24
CA LEU A 16 32.63 41.70 -13.64
C LEU A 16 31.52 42.38 -14.46
N ALA A 17 31.36 41.95 -15.71
CA ALA A 17 30.24 42.32 -16.56
C ALA A 17 28.93 41.67 -16.05
N ARG A 18 27.91 42.51 -15.89
CA ARG A 18 26.58 42.19 -15.37
C ARG A 18 25.76 41.45 -16.45
N ARG A 19 25.32 40.21 -16.17
CA ARG A 19 24.37 39.48 -17.04
C ARG A 19 23.01 40.21 -17.08
N PRO A 20 22.39 40.40 -18.25
CA PRO A 20 21.11 41.08 -18.35
C PRO A 20 19.95 40.16 -17.91
N SER A 21 18.88 40.76 -17.39
CA SER A 21 17.70 40.09 -16.83
C SER A 21 16.77 39.50 -17.90
N VAL A 22 16.00 38.48 -17.52
CA VAL A 22 15.08 37.70 -18.37
C VAL A 22 14.08 38.57 -19.16
N SER A 23 13.71 39.74 -18.63
CA SER A 23 12.81 40.69 -19.32
C SER A 23 13.44 41.30 -20.59
N SER A 24 14.77 41.44 -20.65
CA SER A 24 15.47 41.96 -21.84
C SER A 24 15.58 40.96 -22.99
N ARG A 25 15.41 39.66 -22.70
CA ARG A 25 15.41 38.59 -23.72
C ARG A 25 14.04 38.45 -24.41
N LEU A 26 12.97 38.85 -23.72
CA LEU A 26 11.62 38.87 -24.28
C LEU A 26 11.43 40.01 -25.28
N SER A 27 12.02 41.19 -25.03
CA SER A 27 11.94 42.32 -25.96
C SER A 27 12.75 42.11 -27.25
N SER A 28 13.89 41.41 -27.18
CA SER A 28 14.65 41.04 -28.39
C SER A 28 13.97 39.94 -29.21
N ALA A 29 13.22 39.04 -28.57
CA ALA A 29 12.47 37.98 -29.27
C ALA A 29 11.23 38.53 -30.00
N VAL A 30 10.56 39.54 -29.44
CA VAL A 30 9.43 40.22 -30.09
C VAL A 30 9.90 41.06 -31.30
N SER A 31 11.11 41.62 -31.25
CA SER A 31 11.69 42.39 -32.37
C SER A 31 12.08 41.53 -33.58
N ILE A 32 12.25 40.21 -33.42
CA ILE A 32 12.62 39.31 -34.53
C ILE A 32 11.36 38.76 -35.23
N ALA A 33 10.19 38.79 -34.56
CA ALA A 33 8.92 38.36 -35.14
C ALA A 33 8.34 39.32 -36.21
N GLU A 34 8.88 40.53 -36.36
CA GLU A 34 8.45 41.51 -37.37
C GLU A 34 9.23 41.45 -38.70
N ARG A 35 10.22 40.55 -38.83
CA ARG A 35 10.88 40.28 -40.13
C ARG A 35 10.65 38.83 -40.51
N GLY A 36 9.63 38.63 -41.35
CA GLY A 36 9.31 37.33 -41.89
C GLY A 36 10.41 36.83 -42.81
N GLU A 37 11.05 35.73 -42.42
CA GLU A 37 11.63 34.76 -43.34
C GLU A 37 11.34 33.34 -42.83
N THR A 38 10.91 32.51 -43.77
CA THR A 38 10.42 31.14 -43.62
C THR A 38 11.56 30.15 -43.40
N GLN A 39 11.58 29.44 -42.25
CA GLN A 39 12.10 28.06 -42.14
C GLN A 39 11.86 27.44 -40.73
N ASP A 40 11.66 26.11 -40.73
CA ASP A 40 11.63 25.15 -39.61
C ASP A 40 10.35 24.89 -38.80
N GLY A 41 9.58 23.90 -39.27
CA GLY A 41 8.54 23.17 -38.52
C GLY A 41 9.07 22.22 -37.43
N GLY A 42 10.39 22.14 -37.20
CA GLY A 42 11.00 21.36 -36.11
C GLY A 42 10.94 22.05 -34.74
N GLY A 43 10.90 23.38 -34.71
CA GLY A 43 10.93 24.16 -33.47
C GLY A 43 9.64 24.09 -32.66
N ILE A 44 8.48 23.99 -33.30
CA ILE A 44 7.17 23.99 -32.62
C ILE A 44 6.91 22.67 -31.88
N ALA A 45 7.34 21.53 -32.44
CA ALA A 45 7.22 20.24 -31.78
C ALA A 45 8.16 20.15 -30.56
N ALA A 46 9.40 20.59 -30.69
CA ALA A 46 10.36 20.64 -29.58
C ALA A 46 9.91 21.62 -28.49
N GLN A 47 9.38 22.78 -28.86
CA GLN A 47 8.88 23.77 -27.91
C GLN A 47 7.66 23.25 -27.14
N HIS A 48 6.71 22.59 -27.81
CA HIS A 48 5.54 21.96 -27.17
C HIS A 48 5.95 20.80 -26.25
N GLN A 49 6.96 20.01 -26.64
CA GLN A 49 7.50 18.92 -25.83
C GLN A 49 8.19 19.44 -24.57
N ILE A 50 8.96 20.52 -24.70
CA ILE A 50 9.58 21.24 -23.58
C ILE A 50 8.51 21.88 -22.69
N GLU A 51 7.45 22.45 -23.24
CA GLU A 51 6.33 23.03 -22.47
C GLU A 51 5.55 21.97 -21.69
N GLU A 52 5.36 20.78 -22.29
CA GLU A 52 4.72 19.65 -21.63
C GLU A 52 5.61 19.05 -20.53
N GLU A 53 6.92 18.95 -20.76
CA GLU A 53 7.91 18.56 -19.74
C GLU A 53 7.97 19.58 -18.61
N ILE A 54 7.99 20.88 -18.91
CA ILE A 54 7.95 21.97 -17.92
C ILE A 54 6.64 21.94 -17.15
N ALA A 55 5.50 21.67 -17.80
CA ALA A 55 4.20 21.55 -17.14
C ALA A 55 4.13 20.29 -16.24
N LYS A 56 4.76 19.18 -16.63
CA LYS A 56 4.94 17.99 -15.79
C LYS A 56 5.80 18.34 -14.57
N ILE A 57 6.97 18.96 -14.78
CA ILE A 57 7.90 19.38 -13.72
C ILE A 57 7.21 20.36 -12.73
N LYS A 58 6.50 21.36 -13.23
CA LYS A 58 5.77 22.34 -12.40
C LYS A 58 4.64 21.68 -11.59
N ARG A 59 3.93 20.70 -12.15
CA ARG A 59 2.94 19.90 -11.41
C ARG A 59 3.58 19.14 -10.25
N TYR A 60 4.81 18.63 -10.41
CA TYR A 60 5.55 17.98 -9.33
C TYR A 60 5.98 18.95 -8.22
N GLU A 61 6.26 20.23 -8.53
CA GLU A 61 6.70 21.23 -7.55
C GLU A 61 5.62 21.64 -6.54
N ASP A 62 4.34 21.61 -6.93
CA ASP A 62 3.21 22.03 -6.09
C ASP A 62 2.90 21.06 -4.92
N PHE A 63 3.44 19.83 -4.95
CA PHE A 63 3.20 18.83 -3.91
C PHE A 63 4.25 18.88 -2.80
N THR A 64 3.78 19.04 -1.56
CA THR A 64 4.59 18.91 -0.34
C THR A 64 4.55 17.48 0.18
N THR A 65 5.72 16.91 0.50
CA THR A 65 5.86 15.58 1.09
C THR A 65 5.96 15.66 2.63
N ILE A 66 5.36 14.67 3.31
CA ILE A 66 5.47 14.50 4.77
C ILE A 66 6.77 13.78 5.10
N ASP A 67 7.52 14.28 6.09
CA ASP A 67 8.67 13.57 6.66
C ASP A 67 8.20 12.66 7.80
N TRP A 68 8.10 11.36 7.52
CA TRP A 68 7.63 10.39 8.51
C TRP A 68 8.65 10.15 9.63
N VAL A 69 9.94 10.31 9.34
CA VAL A 69 11.03 10.13 10.31
C VAL A 69 11.00 11.22 11.36
N GLN A 70 10.95 12.48 10.91
CA GLN A 70 10.90 13.62 11.82
C GLN A 70 9.61 13.61 12.66
N ASP A 71 8.47 13.21 12.09
CA ASP A 71 7.22 13.12 12.84
C ASP A 71 7.25 12.00 13.89
N ALA A 72 7.85 10.85 13.56
CA ALA A 72 8.08 9.76 14.50
C ALA A 72 9.05 10.14 15.63
N ALA A 73 10.17 10.81 15.31
CA ALA A 73 11.14 11.30 16.29
C ALA A 73 10.50 12.32 17.25
N ARG A 74 9.73 13.28 16.73
CA ARG A 74 8.96 14.24 17.54
C ARG A 74 7.97 13.55 18.47
N GLU A 75 7.28 12.51 17.99
CA GLU A 75 6.35 11.73 18.80
C GLU A 75 7.07 10.95 19.91
N GLN A 76 8.22 10.34 19.63
CA GLN A 76 9.04 9.68 20.65
C GLN A 76 9.51 10.68 21.73
N LEU A 77 9.98 11.87 21.33
CA LEU A 77 10.36 12.93 22.25
C LEU A 77 9.18 13.39 23.12
N ARG A 78 7.99 13.58 22.53
CA ARG A 78 6.76 13.89 23.27
C ARG A 78 6.42 12.80 24.29
N ARG A 79 6.56 11.53 23.93
CA ARG A 79 6.34 10.39 24.86
C ARG A 79 7.36 10.36 25.99
N LYS A 80 8.64 10.60 25.69
CA LYS A 80 9.71 10.67 26.70
C LYS A 80 9.48 11.83 27.68
N ALA A 81 9.09 13.00 27.18
CA ALA A 81 8.74 14.16 28.00
C ALA A 81 7.54 13.89 28.91
N ARG A 82 6.50 13.19 28.41
CA ARG A 82 5.34 12.76 29.20
C ARG A 82 5.74 11.76 30.30
N ARG A 83 6.54 10.74 29.97
CA ARG A 83 7.07 9.77 30.94
C ARG A 83 7.92 10.45 32.03
N LYS A 84 8.74 11.44 31.67
CA LYS A 84 9.55 12.21 32.63
C LYS A 84 8.66 13.05 33.57
N ARG A 85 7.60 13.68 33.05
CA ARG A 85 6.59 14.36 33.89
C ARG A 85 5.87 13.39 34.83
N GLN A 86 5.52 12.19 34.35
CA GLN A 86 4.90 11.15 35.19
C GLN A 86 5.84 10.65 36.29
N ALA A 87 7.11 10.40 35.99
CA ALA A 87 8.11 10.00 36.98
C ALA A 87 8.32 11.07 38.07
N GLY A 88 8.26 12.36 37.71
CA GLY A 88 8.35 13.46 38.68
C GLY A 88 7.13 13.60 39.60
N LEU A 89 5.94 13.20 39.13
CA LEU A 89 4.71 13.25 39.91
C LEU A 89 4.51 12.05 40.84
N TYR A 90 5.01 10.86 40.51
CA TYR A 90 4.96 9.71 41.43
C TYR A 90 5.80 9.92 42.71
N GLY A 91 6.72 10.89 42.72
CA GLY A 91 7.45 11.31 43.92
C GLY A 91 6.70 12.30 44.82
N SER A 92 5.57 12.86 44.35
CA SER A 92 4.69 13.75 45.12
C SER A 92 3.37 13.02 45.35
N GLY A 93 3.12 12.57 46.57
CA GLY A 93 2.03 11.64 46.94
C GLY A 93 0.58 12.12 46.77
N GLN A 94 0.26 12.98 45.81
CA GLN A 94 -1.11 13.35 45.43
C GLN A 94 -1.45 12.81 44.04
N SER A 95 -1.98 11.59 43.97
CA SER A 95 -2.60 11.08 42.74
C SER A 95 -3.98 11.72 42.56
N ASP A 96 -4.04 12.85 41.87
CA ASP A 96 -5.28 13.55 41.58
C ASP A 96 -6.13 12.71 40.59
N TRP A 97 -7.35 12.33 40.98
CA TRP A 97 -8.27 11.50 40.19
C TRP A 97 -8.52 12.09 38.79
N ARG A 98 -8.47 13.42 38.68
CA ARG A 98 -8.56 14.16 37.41
C ARG A 98 -7.45 13.80 36.43
N GLN A 99 -6.26 13.49 36.94
CA GLN A 99 -5.13 13.09 36.12
C GLN A 99 -5.30 11.66 35.57
N ARG A 100 -5.79 10.73 36.40
CA ARG A 100 -6.15 9.37 35.93
C ARG A 100 -7.24 9.39 34.86
N ILE A 101 -8.26 10.24 35.01
CA ILE A 101 -9.28 10.43 33.97
C ILE A 101 -8.68 11.02 32.70
N ARG A 102 -7.77 12.00 32.81
CA ARG A 102 -7.10 12.59 31.64
C ARG A 102 -6.21 11.58 30.92
N GLU A 103 -5.57 10.68 31.66
CA GLU A 103 -4.77 9.57 31.11
C GLU A 103 -5.64 8.51 30.43
N ALA A 104 -6.74 8.11 31.07
CA ALA A 104 -7.72 7.21 30.48
C ALA A 104 -8.34 7.82 29.21
N TYR A 105 -8.67 9.11 29.22
CA TYR A 105 -9.15 9.84 28.05
C TYR A 105 -8.10 9.88 26.93
N ASP A 106 -6.83 10.20 27.22
CA ASP A 106 -5.77 10.24 26.21
C ASP A 106 -5.52 8.87 25.55
N ALA A 107 -5.71 7.78 26.31
CA ALA A 107 -5.64 6.40 25.81
C ALA A 107 -6.89 6.01 24.99
N ALA A 108 -8.08 6.34 25.48
CA ALA A 108 -9.37 6.05 24.85
C ALA A 108 -9.67 6.93 23.63
N GLN A 109 -9.06 8.12 23.53
CA GLN A 109 -9.32 9.10 22.48
C GLN A 109 -9.17 8.51 21.07
N GLY A 110 -8.26 7.54 20.87
CA GLY A 110 -8.15 6.86 19.57
C GLY A 110 -9.39 6.06 19.20
N TRP A 111 -9.92 5.30 20.13
CA TRP A 111 -11.13 4.52 19.93
C TRP A 111 -12.35 5.42 19.78
N ILE A 112 -12.49 6.45 20.63
CA ILE A 112 -13.58 7.42 20.56
C ILE A 112 -13.63 8.11 19.18
N VAL A 113 -12.49 8.60 18.69
CA VAL A 113 -12.42 9.27 17.39
C VAL A 113 -12.80 8.32 16.26
N VAL A 114 -12.32 7.08 16.31
CA VAL A 114 -12.65 6.06 15.31
C VAL A 114 -14.14 5.69 15.35
N THR A 115 -14.75 5.56 16.52
CA THR A 115 -16.19 5.31 16.67
C THR A 115 -17.02 6.44 16.06
N ILE A 116 -16.70 7.70 16.37
CA ILE A 116 -17.42 8.87 15.84
C ILE A 116 -17.30 8.93 14.32
N ILE A 117 -16.10 8.66 13.79
CA ILE A 117 -15.85 8.61 12.35
C ILE A 117 -16.65 7.49 11.70
N GLY A 118 -16.61 6.26 12.24
CA GLY A 118 -17.36 5.12 11.72
C GLY A 118 -18.86 5.40 11.69
N ALA A 119 -19.42 5.94 12.77
CA ALA A 119 -20.83 6.29 12.85
C ALA A 119 -21.22 7.37 11.82
N ALA A 120 -20.39 8.40 11.63
CA ALA A 120 -20.62 9.42 10.62
C ALA A 120 -20.52 8.85 9.19
N ILE A 121 -19.59 7.93 8.92
CA ILE A 121 -19.47 7.27 7.61
C ILE A 121 -20.71 6.42 7.32
N GLY A 122 -21.17 5.62 8.28
CA GLY A 122 -22.40 4.82 8.15
C GLY A 122 -23.64 5.68 7.91
N LEU A 123 -23.78 6.79 8.65
CA LEU A 123 -24.89 7.73 8.47
C LEU A 123 -24.91 8.37 7.08
N ASN A 124 -23.74 8.83 6.60
CA ASN A 124 -23.62 9.39 5.25
C ASN A 124 -23.93 8.34 4.18
N ALA A 125 -23.44 7.10 4.33
CA ALA A 125 -23.71 6.01 3.40
C ALA A 125 -25.21 5.66 3.34
N GLY A 126 -25.89 5.59 4.48
CA GLY A 126 -27.33 5.34 4.53
C GLY A 126 -28.13 6.43 3.82
N LEU A 127 -27.80 7.71 4.07
CA LEU A 127 -28.44 8.84 3.38
C LEU A 127 -28.21 8.79 1.87
N LEU A 128 -26.98 8.47 1.44
CA LEU A 128 -26.65 8.33 0.02
C LEU A 128 -27.47 7.24 -0.66
N ASN A 129 -27.62 6.08 -0.01
CA ASN A 129 -28.41 4.97 -0.55
C ASN A 129 -29.87 5.37 -0.74
N ILE A 130 -30.50 5.95 0.29
CA ILE A 130 -31.90 6.39 0.24
C ILE A 130 -32.13 7.42 -0.87
N ILE A 131 -31.24 8.42 -1.00
CA ILE A 131 -31.37 9.44 -2.04
C ILE A 131 -31.14 8.86 -3.43
N THR A 132 -30.18 7.95 -3.58
CA THR A 132 -29.83 7.36 -4.90
C THR A 132 -30.99 6.55 -5.46
N GLU A 133 -31.63 5.71 -4.65
CA GLU A 133 -32.78 4.91 -5.07
C GLU A 133 -33.96 5.79 -5.47
N TRP A 134 -34.31 6.76 -4.62
CA TRP A 134 -35.39 7.68 -4.92
C TRP A 134 -35.15 8.46 -6.23
N LEU A 135 -33.91 8.91 -6.48
CA LEU A 135 -33.54 9.57 -7.75
C LEU A 135 -33.54 8.62 -8.96
N SER A 136 -33.35 7.33 -8.75
CA SER A 136 -33.41 6.32 -9.81
C SER A 136 -34.87 6.08 -10.24
N ASP A 137 -35.75 5.89 -9.25
CA ASP A 137 -37.15 5.52 -9.46
C ASP A 137 -38.01 6.68 -9.94
N ILE A 138 -37.70 7.92 -9.53
CA ILE A 138 -38.43 9.12 -9.96
C ILE A 138 -38.39 9.32 -11.49
N LYS A 139 -37.42 8.72 -12.20
CA LYS A 139 -37.39 8.76 -13.67
C LYS A 139 -38.47 7.88 -14.30
N LEU A 140 -38.93 6.86 -13.60
CA LEU A 140 -39.89 5.87 -14.08
C LEU A 140 -41.32 6.24 -13.66
N GLY A 141 -41.50 6.76 -12.44
CA GLY A 141 -42.82 7.10 -11.91
C GLY A 141 -42.75 7.83 -10.57
N TYR A 142 -43.91 7.96 -9.92
CA TYR A 142 -44.04 8.52 -8.59
C TYR A 142 -45.10 7.78 -7.77
N CYS A 143 -44.97 7.84 -6.45
CA CYS A 143 -45.92 7.26 -5.51
C CYS A 143 -47.08 8.22 -5.20
N SER A 144 -48.32 7.73 -5.27
CA SER A 144 -49.55 8.50 -5.00
C SER A 144 -49.66 8.91 -3.52
N THR A 145 -49.23 8.03 -2.60
CA THR A 145 -49.38 8.23 -1.16
C THR A 145 -48.42 9.31 -0.65
N LYS A 146 -47.13 9.19 -0.97
CA LYS A 146 -46.09 10.18 -0.61
C LYS A 146 -44.98 10.23 -1.66
N PHE A 147 -44.74 11.43 -2.19
CA PHE A 147 -43.77 11.68 -3.26
C PHE A 147 -42.31 11.29 -2.95
N TYR A 148 -41.91 11.26 -1.68
CA TYR A 148 -40.54 10.91 -1.27
C TYR A 148 -40.29 9.40 -1.15
N LEU A 149 -41.30 8.56 -1.38
CA LEU A 149 -41.16 7.11 -1.37
C LEU A 149 -40.68 6.62 -2.75
N ASN A 150 -39.74 5.67 -2.75
CA ASN A 150 -39.30 4.93 -3.94
C ASN A 150 -40.33 3.84 -4.29
N GLU A 151 -40.15 3.09 -5.38
CA GLU A 151 -41.11 2.08 -5.84
C GLU A 151 -41.29 0.96 -4.80
N ASP A 152 -40.18 0.40 -4.31
CA ASP A 152 -40.16 -0.67 -3.30
C ASP A 152 -40.86 -0.25 -1.97
N PHE A 153 -40.72 1.01 -1.53
CA PHE A 153 -41.41 1.50 -0.32
C PHE A 153 -42.86 1.90 -0.58
N CYS A 154 -43.19 2.35 -1.79
CA CYS A 154 -44.57 2.65 -2.17
C CYS A 154 -45.41 1.36 -2.18
N CYS A 155 -44.84 0.29 -2.74
CA CYS A 155 -45.50 -1.00 -2.91
C CYS A 155 -45.19 -2.00 -1.78
N TRP A 156 -44.97 -1.49 -0.57
CA TRP A 156 -44.56 -2.31 0.56
C TRP A 156 -45.58 -3.42 0.88
N GLY A 157 -45.19 -4.68 0.72
CA GLY A 157 -46.03 -5.85 1.03
C GLY A 157 -46.89 -6.35 -0.13
N GLU A 158 -46.77 -5.75 -1.31
CA GLU A 158 -47.31 -6.26 -2.57
C GLU A 158 -46.16 -6.67 -3.49
N GLU A 159 -46.21 -7.90 -4.01
CA GLU A 159 -45.08 -8.47 -4.77
C GLU A 159 -45.06 -7.94 -6.23
N ASN A 160 -46.22 -7.67 -6.85
CA ASN A 160 -46.32 -7.36 -8.29
C ASN A 160 -46.62 -5.89 -8.63
N GLY A 161 -45.88 -4.95 -8.06
CA GLY A 161 -46.19 -3.53 -8.22
C GLY A 161 -47.55 -3.16 -7.62
N CYS A 162 -47.69 -1.92 -7.20
CA CYS A 162 -48.87 -1.47 -6.48
C CYS A 162 -49.69 -0.52 -7.33
N ALA A 163 -51.00 -0.48 -7.07
CA ALA A 163 -51.89 0.52 -7.68
C ALA A 163 -51.48 1.96 -7.32
N ASP A 164 -50.76 2.13 -6.22
CA ASP A 164 -50.27 3.42 -5.72
C ASP A 164 -49.04 3.94 -6.48
N TRP A 165 -48.34 3.11 -7.24
CA TRP A 165 -47.22 3.53 -8.08
C TRP A 165 -47.70 3.88 -9.48
N HIS A 166 -47.57 5.16 -9.86
CA HIS A 166 -47.97 5.63 -11.17
C HIS A 166 -46.76 6.03 -12.01
N ARG A 167 -46.67 5.47 -13.21
CA ARG A 167 -45.79 6.01 -14.26
C ARG A 167 -46.25 7.42 -14.61
N TRP A 168 -45.31 8.27 -15.04
CA TRP A 168 -45.59 9.66 -15.37
C TRP A 168 -46.73 9.83 -16.39
N THR A 169 -46.77 8.96 -17.40
CA THR A 169 -47.85 8.92 -18.40
C THR A 169 -48.14 7.49 -18.82
N VAL A 170 -49.31 7.27 -19.45
CA VAL A 170 -49.67 5.97 -20.07
C VAL A 170 -49.06 5.85 -21.48
N ILE A 171 -48.63 6.97 -22.08
CA ILE A 171 -48.10 7.02 -23.44
C ILE A 171 -46.60 6.75 -23.42
N GLU A 172 -46.18 5.56 -23.87
CA GLU A 172 -44.77 5.12 -23.84
C GLU A 172 -43.78 6.11 -24.48
N PRO A 173 -44.04 6.73 -25.65
CA PRO A 173 -43.16 7.78 -26.19
C PRO A 173 -42.96 8.99 -25.27
N VAL A 174 -43.97 9.37 -24.49
CA VAL A 174 -43.89 10.51 -23.58
C VAL A 174 -43.10 10.14 -22.33
N ASN A 175 -43.28 8.93 -21.79
CA ASN A 175 -42.43 8.39 -20.72
C ASN A 175 -40.96 8.36 -21.12
N TYR A 176 -40.67 7.98 -22.37
CA TYR A 176 -39.31 7.97 -22.89
C TYR A 176 -38.69 9.38 -22.90
N ILE A 177 -39.43 10.40 -23.34
CA ILE A 177 -38.97 11.79 -23.31
C ILE A 177 -38.76 12.26 -21.86
N ILE A 178 -39.70 11.96 -20.95
CA ILE A 178 -39.60 12.33 -19.54
C ILE A 178 -38.35 11.71 -18.89
N TYR A 179 -38.08 10.43 -19.17
CA TYR A 179 -36.89 9.74 -18.71
C TYR A 179 -35.60 10.46 -19.16
N ILE A 180 -35.53 10.85 -20.44
CA ILE A 180 -34.38 11.61 -20.99
C ILE A 180 -34.24 12.98 -20.31
N VAL A 181 -35.35 13.69 -20.08
CA VAL A 181 -35.35 15.02 -19.44
C VAL A 181 -34.80 14.93 -18.00
N PHE A 182 -35.30 13.99 -17.20
CA PHE A 182 -34.79 13.79 -15.83
C PHE A 182 -33.32 13.36 -15.83
N ALA A 183 -32.93 12.42 -16.68
CA ALA A 183 -31.53 11.99 -16.83
C ALA A 183 -30.61 13.18 -17.13
N THR A 184 -31.02 14.04 -18.07
CA THR A 184 -30.26 15.23 -18.47
C THR A 184 -30.17 16.26 -17.33
N LEU A 185 -31.28 16.51 -16.63
CA LEU A 185 -31.33 17.46 -15.52
C LEU A 185 -30.42 17.03 -14.36
N PHE A 186 -30.43 15.74 -14.01
CA PHE A 186 -29.57 15.20 -12.95
C PHE A 186 -28.09 15.25 -13.33
N ALA A 187 -27.73 14.91 -14.57
CA ALA A 187 -26.34 15.02 -15.04
C ALA A 187 -25.87 16.49 -15.07
N LEU A 188 -26.73 17.42 -15.53
CA LEU A 188 -26.42 18.85 -15.57
C LEU A 188 -26.17 19.40 -14.18
N THR A 189 -27.07 19.12 -13.23
CA THR A 189 -26.96 19.59 -11.85
C THR A 189 -25.70 19.03 -11.17
N ALA A 190 -25.42 17.72 -11.32
CA ALA A 190 -24.21 17.10 -10.79
C ALA A 190 -22.92 17.76 -11.36
N ALA A 191 -22.84 17.93 -12.69
CA ALA A 191 -21.67 18.51 -13.34
C ALA A 191 -21.46 19.99 -12.99
N VAL A 192 -22.54 20.77 -12.86
CA VAL A 192 -22.48 22.17 -12.43
C VAL A 192 -21.96 22.26 -11.00
N LEU A 193 -22.51 21.49 -10.06
CA LEU A 193 -22.10 21.51 -8.65
C LEU A 193 -20.60 21.18 -8.48
N VAL A 194 -20.12 20.18 -9.20
CA VAL A 194 -18.70 19.77 -9.16
C VAL A 194 -17.80 20.85 -9.76
N LYS A 195 -18.16 21.40 -10.92
CA LYS A 195 -17.32 22.40 -11.59
C LYS A 195 -17.29 23.74 -10.85
N SER A 196 -18.40 24.17 -10.24
CA SER A 196 -18.49 25.48 -9.59
C SER A 196 -17.99 25.51 -8.15
N TYR A 197 -18.29 24.49 -7.34
CA TYR A 197 -17.98 24.51 -5.90
C TYR A 197 -16.74 23.69 -5.53
N ALA A 198 -16.59 22.48 -6.07
CA ALA A 198 -15.52 21.56 -5.66
C ALA A 198 -15.01 20.69 -6.83
N PRO A 199 -14.09 21.20 -7.67
CA PRO A 199 -13.58 20.45 -8.83
C PRO A 199 -12.82 19.17 -8.44
N TYR A 200 -12.29 19.12 -7.22
CA TYR A 200 -11.66 17.93 -6.63
C TYR A 200 -12.64 16.80 -6.28
N ALA A 201 -13.96 17.04 -6.34
CA ALA A 201 -14.96 16.00 -6.12
C ALA A 201 -15.10 15.05 -7.32
N ALA A 202 -14.68 15.47 -8.53
CA ALA A 202 -14.77 14.69 -9.76
C ALA A 202 -14.01 13.36 -9.68
N GLY A 203 -14.50 12.34 -10.40
CA GLY A 203 -13.90 11.01 -10.45
C GLY A 203 -14.08 10.18 -9.17
N SER A 204 -13.29 9.12 -9.04
CA SER A 204 -13.37 8.19 -7.90
C SER A 204 -12.73 8.78 -6.65
N GLY A 205 -11.50 9.28 -6.74
CA GLY A 205 -10.70 9.77 -5.61
C GLY A 205 -9.73 8.73 -5.02
N ILE A 206 -9.76 7.48 -5.48
CA ILE A 206 -8.89 6.40 -4.97
C ILE A 206 -7.41 6.66 -5.28
N SER A 207 -7.09 6.97 -6.55
CA SER A 207 -5.72 7.28 -7.00
C SER A 207 -5.10 8.43 -6.20
N GLU A 208 -5.88 9.46 -5.93
CA GLU A 208 -5.46 10.62 -5.17
C GLU A 208 -5.27 10.28 -3.68
N ILE A 209 -6.17 9.48 -3.09
CA ILE A 209 -6.01 9.01 -1.71
C ILE A 209 -4.75 8.17 -1.56
N LYS A 210 -4.48 7.27 -2.51
CA LYS A 210 -3.28 6.43 -2.53
C LYS A 210 -2.01 7.30 -2.51
N CYS A 211 -1.98 8.39 -3.28
CA CYS A 211 -0.90 9.38 -3.24
C CYS A 211 -0.81 10.10 -1.87
N ILE A 212 -1.94 10.44 -1.25
CA ILE A 212 -1.97 11.09 0.08
C ILE A 212 -1.45 10.18 1.19
N ILE A 213 -1.84 8.91 1.17
CA ILE A 213 -1.36 7.92 2.14
C ILE A 213 0.13 7.65 1.95
N ALA A 214 0.64 7.65 0.72
CA ALA A 214 2.07 7.57 0.42
C ALA A 214 2.88 8.79 0.93
N GLY A 215 2.22 9.90 1.25
CA GLY A 215 2.83 11.07 1.89
C GLY A 215 2.79 12.36 1.07
N PHE A 216 2.07 12.38 -0.06
CA PHE A 216 1.89 13.57 -0.88
C PHE A 216 0.65 14.37 -0.47
N VAL A 217 0.83 15.61 -0.03
CA VAL A 217 -0.30 16.42 0.45
C VAL A 217 -0.96 17.19 -0.69
N MET A 218 -2.25 16.94 -0.93
CA MET A 218 -3.10 17.71 -1.85
C MET A 218 -4.03 18.65 -1.10
N LYS A 219 -3.82 19.96 -1.26
CA LYS A 219 -4.61 21.00 -0.55
C LYS A 219 -6.03 21.04 -1.12
N GLY A 220 -7.03 21.08 -0.22
CA GLY A 220 -8.45 21.18 -0.59
C GLY A 220 -9.12 19.86 -0.98
N PHE A 221 -8.36 18.83 -1.37
CA PHE A 221 -8.90 17.52 -1.76
C PHE A 221 -9.72 16.87 -0.63
N LEU A 222 -9.13 16.72 0.57
CA LEU A 222 -9.82 16.20 1.76
C LEU A 222 -10.64 17.27 2.51
N GLY A 223 -11.13 18.29 1.82
CA GLY A 223 -11.85 19.43 2.40
C GLY A 223 -13.30 19.11 2.78
N PHE A 224 -13.88 19.93 3.67
CA PHE A 224 -15.31 19.84 4.02
C PHE A 224 -16.22 20.10 2.82
N TRP A 225 -15.90 21.08 1.98
CA TRP A 225 -16.67 21.36 0.76
C TRP A 225 -16.64 20.19 -0.23
N THR A 226 -15.50 19.51 -0.36
CA THR A 226 -15.40 18.31 -1.21
C THR A 226 -16.30 17.19 -0.68
N LEU A 227 -16.35 16.97 0.64
CA LEU A 227 -17.27 16.02 1.27
C LEU A 227 -18.73 16.31 0.91
N VAL A 228 -19.20 17.54 1.15
CA VAL A 228 -20.61 17.92 0.91
C VAL A 228 -20.98 17.80 -0.56
N ILE A 229 -20.17 18.38 -1.46
CA ILE A 229 -20.47 18.36 -2.90
C ILE A 229 -20.40 16.95 -3.46
N LYS A 230 -19.43 16.13 -3.03
CA LYS A 230 -19.31 14.75 -3.50
C LYS A 230 -20.49 13.89 -3.02
N SER A 231 -20.95 14.07 -1.78
CA SER A 231 -22.12 13.37 -1.27
C SER A 231 -23.43 13.78 -1.97
N LEU A 232 -23.57 15.03 -2.42
CA LEU A 232 -24.78 15.47 -3.13
C LEU A 232 -24.76 15.14 -4.63
N ALA A 233 -23.61 15.31 -5.28
CA ALA A 233 -23.47 15.11 -6.73
C ALA A 233 -23.39 13.63 -7.13
N LEU A 234 -22.99 12.73 -6.22
CA LEU A 234 -22.89 11.30 -6.50
C LEU A 234 -24.26 10.63 -6.76
N PRO A 235 -25.28 10.79 -5.89
CA PRO A 235 -26.63 10.28 -6.17
C PRO A 235 -27.22 10.86 -7.45
N LEU A 236 -26.99 12.14 -7.74
CA LEU A 236 -27.44 12.77 -9.00
C LEU A 236 -26.75 12.18 -10.23
N ALA A 237 -25.43 11.89 -10.14
CA ALA A 237 -24.70 11.26 -11.23
C ALA A 237 -25.19 9.83 -11.50
N ILE A 238 -25.47 9.04 -10.46
CA ILE A 238 -26.01 7.67 -10.61
C ILE A 238 -27.47 7.72 -11.10
N GLY A 239 -28.29 8.56 -10.48
CA GLY A 239 -29.68 8.81 -10.87
C GLY A 239 -29.81 9.28 -12.32
N SER A 240 -28.81 9.97 -12.88
CA SER A 240 -28.82 10.37 -14.30
C SER A 240 -28.75 9.19 -15.30
N GLY A 241 -28.44 7.97 -14.86
CA GLY A 241 -28.28 6.81 -15.73
C GLY A 241 -26.93 6.73 -16.45
N LEU A 242 -25.98 7.60 -16.10
CA LEU A 242 -24.58 7.44 -16.50
C LEU A 242 -24.04 6.11 -15.97
N SER A 243 -23.14 5.47 -16.73
CA SER A 243 -22.56 4.18 -16.35
C SER A 243 -21.44 4.36 -15.31
N VAL A 244 -21.85 4.75 -14.10
CA VAL A 244 -21.00 5.08 -12.95
C VAL A 244 -21.54 4.43 -11.67
N GLY A 245 -20.69 4.18 -10.69
CA GLY A 245 -21.06 3.61 -9.39
C GLY A 245 -20.62 4.45 -8.20
N LYS A 246 -21.19 4.17 -7.02
CA LYS A 246 -20.91 4.85 -5.74
C LYS A 246 -19.67 4.35 -5.00
N GLU A 247 -19.23 3.11 -5.22
CA GLU A 247 -18.24 2.46 -4.35
C GLU A 247 -16.83 3.06 -4.42
N GLY A 248 -16.44 3.60 -5.56
CA GLY A 248 -15.16 4.31 -5.67
C GLY A 248 -15.19 5.66 -4.92
N PRO A 249 -16.17 6.52 -5.23
CA PRO A 249 -16.45 7.75 -4.48
C PRO A 249 -16.69 7.57 -2.98
N SER A 250 -17.16 6.40 -2.54
CA SER A 250 -17.44 6.15 -1.13
C SER A 250 -16.21 6.15 -0.25
N VAL A 251 -15.13 5.57 -0.76
CA VAL A 251 -13.80 5.66 -0.15
C VAL A 251 -13.39 7.12 0.01
N HIS A 252 -13.65 7.96 -1.00
CA HIS A 252 -13.26 9.37 -0.95
C HIS A 252 -14.03 10.18 0.09
N TYR A 253 -15.36 10.10 0.12
CA TYR A 253 -16.11 10.83 1.14
C TYR A 253 -15.80 10.29 2.55
N ALA A 254 -15.54 8.99 2.71
CA ALA A 254 -15.20 8.40 4.01
C ALA A 254 -13.88 8.96 4.55
N VAL A 255 -12.85 9.06 3.72
CA VAL A 255 -11.56 9.67 4.08
C VAL A 255 -11.71 11.18 4.32
N CYS A 256 -12.57 11.88 3.58
CA CYS A 256 -12.89 13.28 3.86
C CYS A 256 -13.54 13.46 5.23
N THR A 257 -14.53 12.64 5.57
CA THR A 257 -15.19 12.61 6.89
C THR A 257 -14.16 12.37 8.00
N GLY A 258 -13.26 11.40 7.81
CA GLY A 258 -12.14 11.15 8.72
C GLY A 258 -11.21 12.34 8.90
N ASN A 259 -10.84 13.02 7.83
CA ASN A 259 -9.97 14.21 7.89
C ASN A 259 -10.66 15.40 8.56
N VAL A 260 -11.95 15.64 8.29
CA VAL A 260 -12.73 16.72 8.91
C VAL A 260 -12.89 16.48 10.42
N ILE A 261 -13.31 15.28 10.81
CA ILE A 261 -13.53 14.93 12.23
C ILE A 261 -12.21 14.87 12.98
N SER A 262 -11.17 14.26 12.44
CA SER A 262 -9.86 14.17 13.12
C SER A 262 -9.22 15.54 13.36
N ARG A 263 -9.48 16.54 12.50
CA ARG A 263 -9.00 17.93 12.70
C ARG A 263 -9.65 18.65 13.88
N LEU A 264 -10.82 18.21 14.33
CA LEU A 264 -11.46 18.74 15.55
C LEU A 264 -10.66 18.37 16.81
N PHE A 265 -9.86 17.30 16.75
CA PHE A 265 -9.03 16.84 17.84
C PHE A 265 -7.58 17.30 17.67
N ALA A 266 -7.08 18.11 18.63
CA ALA A 266 -5.74 18.69 18.56
C ALA A 266 -4.59 17.66 18.47
N LYS A 267 -4.80 16.44 18.98
CA LYS A 267 -3.85 15.31 18.92
C LYS A 267 -3.58 14.85 17.49
N TYR A 268 -4.62 14.74 16.68
CA TYR A 268 -4.54 14.29 15.29
C TYR A 268 -4.20 15.44 14.34
N ARG A 269 -4.75 16.65 14.58
CA ARG A 269 -4.43 17.85 13.79
C ARG A 269 -2.93 18.17 13.69
N ARG A 270 -2.14 17.81 14.71
CA ARG A 270 -0.71 18.15 14.84
C ARG A 270 0.23 16.96 14.58
N ASN A 271 -0.28 15.79 14.21
CA ASN A 271 0.53 14.59 14.00
C ASN A 271 0.06 13.90 12.70
N ALA A 272 0.86 14.07 11.64
CA ALA A 272 0.52 13.59 10.31
C ALA A 272 0.56 12.06 10.23
N SER A 273 1.46 11.42 10.98
CA SER A 273 1.51 9.95 11.13
C SER A 273 0.20 9.40 11.68
N LYS A 274 -0.35 10.02 12.74
CA LYS A 274 -1.64 9.62 13.31
C LYS A 274 -2.81 9.93 12.40
N THR A 275 -2.77 11.04 11.66
CA THR A 275 -3.78 11.30 10.63
C THR A 275 -3.75 10.21 9.55
N ARG A 276 -2.58 9.78 9.05
CA ARG A 276 -2.47 8.70 8.05
C ARG A 276 -3.08 7.38 8.53
N GLU A 277 -2.84 6.99 9.79
CA GLU A 277 -3.49 5.82 10.40
C GLU A 277 -5.02 5.93 10.33
N VAL A 278 -5.58 7.11 10.65
CA VAL A 278 -7.02 7.38 10.58
C VAL A 278 -7.52 7.37 9.13
N LEU A 279 -6.81 7.99 8.18
CA LEU A 279 -7.23 8.01 6.76
C LEU A 279 -7.28 6.59 6.17
N SER A 280 -6.31 5.73 6.53
CA SER A 280 -6.29 4.33 6.08
C SER A 280 -7.45 3.52 6.67
N ALA A 281 -7.82 3.79 7.94
CA ALA A 281 -9.01 3.22 8.58
C ALA A 281 -10.32 3.70 7.94
N CYS A 282 -10.39 4.97 7.55
CA CYS A 282 -11.56 5.53 6.86
C CYS A 282 -11.71 4.97 5.44
N ALA A 283 -10.61 4.73 4.73
CA ALA A 283 -10.65 4.09 3.42
C ALA A 283 -11.22 2.67 3.53
N ALA A 284 -10.78 1.89 4.53
CA ALA A 284 -11.36 0.58 4.84
C ALA A 284 -12.85 0.67 5.17
N ALA A 285 -13.25 1.60 6.04
CA ALA A 285 -14.65 1.80 6.40
C ALA A 285 -15.52 2.25 5.21
N GLY A 286 -14.99 3.05 4.29
CA GLY A 286 -15.68 3.48 3.06
C GLY A 286 -15.99 2.30 2.12
N VAL A 287 -15.04 1.38 1.95
CA VAL A 287 -15.28 0.13 1.22
C VAL A 287 -16.24 -0.80 1.98
N ALA A 288 -16.12 -0.86 3.31
CA ALA A 288 -16.99 -1.69 4.13
C ALA A 288 -18.47 -1.28 4.04
N VAL A 289 -18.78 0.03 4.07
CA VAL A 289 -20.18 0.50 3.91
C VAL A 289 -20.68 0.42 2.46
N ALA A 290 -19.76 0.47 1.49
CA ALA A 290 -20.05 0.29 0.07
C ALA A 290 -20.56 -1.12 -0.24
N PHE A 291 -19.84 -2.13 0.26
CA PHE A 291 -20.10 -3.54 -0.03
C PHE A 291 -20.81 -4.27 1.11
N GLY A 292 -21.07 -3.62 2.25
CA GLY A 292 -21.56 -4.31 3.46
C GLY A 292 -20.56 -5.33 4.01
N SER A 293 -19.27 -5.16 3.71
CA SER A 293 -18.20 -6.14 3.93
C SER A 293 -17.07 -5.54 4.79
N PRO A 294 -17.14 -5.65 6.13
CA PRO A 294 -16.16 -5.05 7.03
C PRO A 294 -14.77 -5.70 6.91
N ILE A 295 -14.68 -7.03 6.75
CA ILE A 295 -13.38 -7.71 6.60
C ILE A 295 -12.80 -7.40 5.22
N GLY A 296 -13.63 -7.51 4.18
CA GLY A 296 -13.23 -7.21 2.81
C GLY A 296 -12.73 -5.77 2.64
N GLY A 297 -13.35 -4.80 3.31
CA GLY A 297 -12.89 -3.40 3.29
C GLY A 297 -11.52 -3.18 3.93
N VAL A 298 -11.21 -3.87 5.03
CA VAL A 298 -9.87 -3.79 5.67
C VAL A 298 -8.81 -4.43 4.79
N LEU A 299 -9.10 -5.59 4.22
CA LEU A 299 -8.20 -6.26 3.28
C LEU A 299 -7.97 -5.42 2.03
N PHE A 300 -8.99 -4.75 1.52
CA PHE A 300 -8.84 -3.82 0.39
C PHE A 300 -7.88 -2.67 0.74
N SER A 301 -7.97 -2.11 1.94
CA SER A 301 -7.05 -1.05 2.38
C SER A 301 -5.61 -1.55 2.52
N LEU A 302 -5.43 -2.81 2.92
CA LEU A 302 -4.13 -3.49 2.97
C LEU A 302 -3.56 -3.78 1.58
N GLU A 303 -4.38 -4.27 0.66
CA GLU A 303 -3.96 -4.75 -0.66
C GLU A 303 -3.74 -3.59 -1.66
N GLU A 304 -4.55 -2.52 -1.56
CA GLU A 304 -4.60 -1.47 -2.58
C GLU A 304 -4.26 -0.05 -2.07
N MET A 305 -4.50 0.28 -0.79
CA MET A 305 -4.32 1.65 -0.28
C MET A 305 -2.97 1.90 0.41
N SER A 306 -2.46 0.94 1.18
CA SER A 306 -1.29 1.17 2.06
C SER A 306 -0.34 -0.02 2.12
N SER A 307 0.94 0.22 1.79
CA SER A 307 1.98 -0.82 1.81
C SER A 307 2.52 -1.15 3.19
N TYR A 308 2.39 -0.24 4.16
CA TYR A 308 2.75 -0.48 5.55
C TYR A 308 1.56 -0.22 6.47
N PHE A 309 1.09 -1.28 7.13
CA PHE A 309 -0.13 -1.26 7.93
C PHE A 309 0.11 -1.90 9.30
N PRO A 310 0.41 -1.11 10.34
CA PRO A 310 0.65 -1.62 11.68
C PRO A 310 -0.56 -2.40 12.21
N LEU A 311 -0.32 -3.50 12.95
CA LEU A 311 -1.38 -4.29 13.60
C LEU A 311 -2.36 -3.44 14.43
N LYS A 312 -1.87 -2.39 15.11
CA LYS A 312 -2.72 -1.44 15.86
C LYS A 312 -3.67 -0.65 14.95
N THR A 313 -3.22 -0.31 13.75
CA THR A 313 -4.04 0.36 12.73
C THR A 313 -5.03 -0.63 12.12
N LEU A 314 -4.65 -1.90 11.98
CA LEU A 314 -5.54 -2.96 11.51
C LEU A 314 -6.76 -3.13 12.41
N TRP A 315 -6.55 -3.34 13.71
CA TRP A 315 -7.65 -3.47 14.67
C TRP A 315 -8.56 -2.23 14.71
N ARG A 316 -7.97 -1.04 14.62
CA ARG A 316 -8.74 0.21 14.57
C ARG A 316 -9.53 0.37 13.28
N SER A 317 -8.96 -0.06 12.15
CA SER A 317 -9.63 -0.02 10.84
C SER A 317 -10.80 -1.00 10.82
N TYR A 318 -10.59 -2.21 11.31
CA TYR A 318 -11.65 -3.21 11.47
C TYR A 318 -12.78 -2.70 12.37
N PHE A 319 -12.44 -2.16 13.54
CA PHE A 319 -13.43 -1.58 14.44
C PHE A 319 -14.18 -0.38 13.81
N CYS A 320 -13.47 0.49 13.07
CA CYS A 320 -14.09 1.59 12.33
C CYS A 320 -15.10 1.08 11.30
N ALA A 321 -14.71 0.07 10.53
CA ALA A 321 -15.54 -0.55 9.51
C ALA A 321 -16.77 -1.20 10.13
N LEU A 322 -16.61 -1.95 11.22
CA LEU A 322 -17.70 -2.60 11.95
C LEU A 322 -18.70 -1.58 12.50
N VAL A 323 -18.24 -0.48 13.10
CA VAL A 323 -19.14 0.59 13.57
C VAL A 323 -19.88 1.23 12.40
N ALA A 324 -19.22 1.46 11.28
CA ALA A 324 -19.84 2.06 10.10
C ALA A 324 -20.90 1.13 9.48
N THR A 325 -20.61 -0.16 9.34
CA THR A 325 -21.57 -1.16 8.84
C THR A 325 -22.71 -1.40 9.83
N ALA A 326 -22.44 -1.38 11.14
CA ALA A 326 -23.49 -1.50 12.17
C ALA A 326 -24.45 -0.31 12.14
N VAL A 327 -23.96 0.91 11.96
CA VAL A 327 -24.82 2.10 11.80
C VAL A 327 -25.62 2.02 10.50
N LEU A 328 -25.01 1.57 9.41
CA LEU A 328 -25.74 1.34 8.15
C LEU A 328 -26.84 0.28 8.33
N ALA A 329 -26.56 -0.82 9.03
CA ALA A 329 -27.51 -1.86 9.37
C ALA A 329 -28.67 -1.30 10.21
N ALA A 330 -28.37 -0.48 11.22
CA ALA A 330 -29.35 0.12 12.10
C ALA A 330 -30.24 1.15 11.39
N MET A 331 -29.70 1.88 10.41
CA MET A 331 -30.50 2.76 9.54
C MET A 331 -31.42 1.96 8.61
N ASN A 332 -31.02 0.74 8.24
CA ASN A 332 -31.76 -0.17 7.38
C ASN A 332 -32.35 0.55 6.15
N PRO A 333 -31.50 1.14 5.28
CA PRO A 333 -31.93 2.04 4.21
C PRO A 333 -32.95 1.40 3.27
N PHE A 334 -32.86 0.09 3.05
CA PHE A 334 -33.75 -0.70 2.17
C PHE A 334 -34.90 -1.37 2.92
N ARG A 335 -34.92 -1.31 4.27
CA ARG A 335 -35.83 -2.04 5.16
C ARG A 335 -35.90 -3.57 4.98
N THR A 336 -35.07 -4.16 4.13
CA THR A 336 -34.96 -5.62 3.92
C THR A 336 -34.15 -6.32 5.01
N GLY A 337 -33.45 -5.57 5.87
CA GLY A 337 -32.48 -6.11 6.82
C GLY A 337 -31.13 -6.48 6.19
N GLN A 338 -30.96 -6.26 4.88
CA GLN A 338 -29.70 -6.44 4.17
C GLN A 338 -28.87 -5.16 4.18
N LEU A 339 -27.54 -5.30 4.19
CA LEU A 339 -26.62 -4.14 4.20
C LEU A 339 -26.46 -3.50 2.82
N VAL A 340 -26.58 -4.32 1.77
CA VAL A 340 -26.52 -3.93 0.36
C VAL A 340 -27.60 -4.64 -0.44
N MET A 341 -28.01 -4.02 -1.54
CA MET A 341 -29.17 -4.44 -2.30
C MET A 341 -28.98 -5.72 -3.12
N PHE A 342 -27.75 -6.06 -3.49
CA PHE A 342 -27.41 -7.24 -4.27
C PHE A 342 -26.91 -8.42 -3.39
N GLN A 343 -27.29 -8.43 -2.11
CA GLN A 343 -26.96 -9.52 -1.19
C GLN A 343 -27.85 -10.74 -1.48
N VAL A 344 -27.25 -11.89 -1.82
CA VAL A 344 -27.96 -13.13 -2.20
C VAL A 344 -27.38 -14.30 -1.44
N LYS A 345 -28.23 -15.21 -0.94
CA LYS A 345 -27.78 -16.44 -0.27
C LYS A 345 -27.87 -17.61 -1.23
N TYR A 346 -26.82 -18.43 -1.28
CA TYR A 346 -26.77 -19.66 -2.05
C TYR A 346 -26.58 -20.84 -1.11
N ASP A 347 -27.52 -21.78 -1.13
CA ASP A 347 -27.49 -22.95 -0.24
C ASP A 347 -26.97 -24.21 -0.95
N ARG A 348 -26.76 -24.15 -2.28
CA ARG A 348 -26.32 -25.29 -3.10
C ARG A 348 -24.80 -25.40 -3.22
N SER A 349 -24.31 -26.64 -3.36
CA SER A 349 -22.92 -26.94 -3.69
C SER A 349 -22.65 -26.83 -5.19
N TRP A 350 -21.42 -26.52 -5.56
CA TRP A 350 -20.95 -26.53 -6.95
C TRP A 350 -20.33 -27.88 -7.30
N HIS A 351 -20.22 -28.16 -8.59
CA HIS A 351 -19.71 -29.43 -9.12
C HIS A 351 -18.37 -29.24 -9.84
N PHE A 352 -17.51 -30.26 -9.83
CA PHE A 352 -16.15 -30.17 -10.39
C PHE A 352 -16.13 -29.84 -11.89
N PHE A 353 -17.11 -30.30 -12.66
CA PHE A 353 -17.18 -29.99 -14.10
C PHE A 353 -17.40 -28.50 -14.39
N GLU A 354 -17.99 -27.76 -13.45
CA GLU A 354 -18.26 -26.32 -13.58
C GLU A 354 -16.96 -25.49 -13.61
N VAL A 355 -15.85 -26.05 -13.09
CA VAL A 355 -14.53 -25.41 -13.09
C VAL A 355 -14.08 -25.02 -14.50
N LEU A 356 -14.43 -25.82 -15.53
CA LEU A 356 -14.13 -25.48 -16.92
C LEU A 356 -14.75 -24.14 -17.33
N PHE A 357 -16.02 -23.92 -16.98
CA PHE A 357 -16.73 -22.68 -17.30
C PHE A 357 -16.28 -21.52 -16.41
N TYR A 358 -15.90 -21.80 -15.16
CA TYR A 358 -15.30 -20.82 -14.26
C TYR A 358 -13.96 -20.29 -14.82
N ILE A 359 -13.14 -21.15 -15.43
CA ILE A 359 -11.90 -20.72 -16.12
C ILE A 359 -12.23 -19.77 -17.28
N ILE A 360 -13.26 -20.08 -18.09
CA ILE A 360 -13.69 -19.21 -19.21
C ILE A 360 -14.10 -17.82 -18.69
N ILE A 361 -14.86 -17.78 -17.60
CA ILE A 361 -15.26 -16.53 -16.93
C ILE A 361 -14.03 -15.75 -16.44
N GLY A 362 -13.04 -16.43 -15.85
CA GLY A 362 -11.79 -15.82 -15.40
C GLY A 362 -10.97 -15.22 -16.55
N VAL A 363 -10.85 -15.95 -17.67
CA VAL A 363 -10.17 -15.45 -18.88
C VAL A 363 -10.87 -14.21 -19.42
N PHE A 364 -12.21 -14.21 -19.47
CA PHE A 364 -12.99 -13.04 -19.86
C PHE A 364 -12.71 -11.85 -18.94
N GLY A 365 -12.72 -12.04 -17.62
CA GLY A 365 -12.47 -10.98 -16.63
C GLY A 365 -11.13 -10.29 -16.84
N GLY A 366 -10.06 -11.05 -17.08
CA GLY A 366 -8.72 -10.49 -17.32
C GLY A 366 -8.60 -9.74 -18.65
N LEU A 367 -9.14 -10.31 -19.74
CA LEU A 367 -9.14 -9.65 -21.07
C LEU A 367 -10.00 -8.37 -21.06
N TYR A 368 -11.17 -8.43 -20.42
CA TYR A 368 -12.06 -7.28 -20.24
C TYR A 368 -11.35 -6.14 -19.48
N GLY A 369 -10.67 -6.45 -18.37
CA GLY A 369 -9.93 -5.47 -17.59
C GLY A 369 -8.85 -4.77 -18.41
N ALA A 370 -8.02 -5.53 -19.13
CA ALA A 370 -6.99 -4.98 -20.00
C ALA A 370 -7.58 -4.09 -21.12
N PHE A 371 -8.69 -4.51 -21.72
CA PHE A 371 -9.37 -3.76 -22.76
C PHE A 371 -9.92 -2.42 -22.24
N VAL A 372 -10.69 -2.45 -21.15
CA VAL A 372 -11.31 -1.23 -20.58
C VAL A 372 -10.25 -0.24 -20.13
N MET A 373 -9.18 -0.70 -19.46
CA MET A 373 -8.10 0.19 -19.03
C MET A 373 -7.42 0.90 -20.21
N LYS A 374 -7.07 0.15 -21.27
CA LYS A 374 -6.38 0.70 -22.45
C LYS A 374 -7.23 1.76 -23.15
N TRP A 375 -8.52 1.49 -23.36
CA TRP A 375 -9.42 2.41 -24.05
C TRP A 375 -9.85 3.59 -23.18
N ASN A 376 -10.05 3.37 -21.88
CA ASN A 376 -10.39 4.46 -20.97
C ASN A 376 -9.27 5.50 -20.89
N LEU A 377 -8.00 5.07 -20.77
CA LEU A 377 -6.86 6.00 -20.77
C LEU A 377 -6.76 6.82 -22.07
N ARG A 378 -7.08 6.21 -23.22
CA ARG A 378 -7.15 6.93 -24.50
C ARG A 378 -8.30 7.94 -24.53
N ALA A 379 -9.48 7.57 -24.03
CA ALA A 379 -10.59 8.50 -23.88
C ALA A 379 -10.22 9.68 -22.96
N GLN A 380 -9.50 9.42 -21.86
CA GLN A 380 -9.00 10.46 -20.97
C GLN A 380 -7.95 11.37 -21.64
N ALA A 381 -7.04 10.81 -22.42
CA ALA A 381 -6.07 11.59 -23.20
C ALA A 381 -6.78 12.52 -24.20
N PHE A 382 -7.79 11.99 -24.90
CA PHE A 382 -8.64 12.77 -25.82
C PHE A 382 -9.36 13.91 -25.09
N ARG A 383 -9.96 13.63 -23.92
CA ARG A 383 -10.64 14.64 -23.09
C ARG A 383 -9.74 15.76 -22.67
N LYS A 384 -8.53 15.42 -22.20
CA LYS A 384 -7.54 16.40 -21.75
C LYS A 384 -7.11 17.33 -22.89
N LYS A 385 -7.06 16.83 -24.12
CA LYS A 385 -6.66 17.60 -25.31
C LYS A 385 -7.80 18.45 -25.89
N TYR A 386 -9.01 17.91 -26.00
CA TYR A 386 -10.10 18.54 -26.77
C TYR A 386 -11.31 18.98 -25.93
N LEU A 387 -11.61 18.32 -24.80
CA LEU A 387 -12.86 18.51 -24.04
C LEU A 387 -12.69 19.22 -22.69
N ALA A 388 -11.49 19.68 -22.35
CA ALA A 388 -11.20 20.29 -21.05
C ALA A 388 -12.13 21.47 -20.68
N ASN A 389 -12.52 22.29 -21.65
CA ASN A 389 -13.38 23.46 -21.45
C ASN A 389 -14.89 23.11 -21.39
N TYR A 390 -15.29 22.03 -22.07
CA TYR A 390 -16.69 21.63 -22.29
C TYR A 390 -17.19 20.52 -21.36
N ALA A 391 -16.57 20.38 -20.18
CA ALA A 391 -16.86 19.31 -19.21
C ALA A 391 -18.34 19.13 -18.82
N ILE A 392 -19.11 20.21 -18.69
CA ILE A 392 -20.56 20.14 -18.37
C ILE A 392 -21.36 19.61 -19.57
N LEU A 393 -21.05 20.14 -20.76
CA LEU A 393 -21.71 19.73 -22.00
C LEU A 393 -21.43 18.25 -22.30
N GLU A 394 -20.20 17.79 -22.06
CA GLU A 394 -19.85 16.38 -22.22
C GLU A 394 -20.69 15.46 -21.33
N ALA A 395 -20.76 15.75 -20.02
CA ALA A 395 -21.49 14.89 -19.08
C ALA A 395 -22.99 14.83 -19.40
N THR A 396 -23.56 15.97 -19.83
CA THR A 396 -24.99 16.06 -20.19
C THR A 396 -25.30 15.38 -21.51
N LEU A 397 -24.49 15.60 -22.56
CA LEU A 397 -24.65 14.89 -23.83
C LEU A 397 -24.48 13.38 -23.67
N LEU A 398 -23.55 12.96 -22.82
CA LEU A 398 -23.37 11.54 -22.54
C LEU A 398 -24.58 10.96 -21.80
N ALA A 399 -25.17 11.68 -20.84
CA ALA A 399 -26.39 11.26 -20.15
C ALA A 399 -27.59 11.12 -21.11
N VAL A 400 -27.72 12.05 -22.06
CA VAL A 400 -28.73 11.97 -23.13
C VAL A 400 -28.50 10.72 -23.99
N ALA A 401 -27.26 10.50 -24.43
CA ALA A 401 -26.92 9.35 -25.26
C ALA A 401 -27.14 8.02 -24.52
N THR A 402 -26.77 7.93 -23.23
CA THR A 402 -27.05 6.76 -22.39
C THR A 402 -28.55 6.55 -22.23
N ALA A 403 -29.33 7.60 -21.97
CA ALA A 403 -30.77 7.47 -21.81
C ALA A 403 -31.44 6.98 -23.10
N ILE A 404 -31.01 7.47 -24.27
CA ILE A 404 -31.55 7.07 -25.56
C ILE A 404 -31.26 5.59 -25.87
N VAL A 405 -30.01 5.15 -25.65
CA VAL A 405 -29.58 3.80 -26.01
C VAL A 405 -30.00 2.76 -24.97
N CYS A 406 -30.05 3.12 -23.69
CA CYS A 406 -30.36 2.18 -22.61
C CYS A 406 -31.85 1.95 -22.39
N TYR A 407 -32.72 2.94 -22.68
CA TYR A 407 -34.16 2.81 -22.43
C TYR A 407 -34.84 1.63 -23.16
N PRO A 408 -34.53 1.33 -24.44
CA PRO A 408 -35.16 0.21 -25.15
C PRO A 408 -34.83 -1.17 -24.60
N ASN A 409 -33.71 -1.33 -23.88
CA ASN A 409 -33.31 -2.61 -23.31
C ASN A 409 -33.65 -2.64 -21.82
N ALA A 410 -34.53 -3.56 -21.41
CA ALA A 410 -34.99 -3.68 -20.03
C ALA A 410 -33.85 -3.79 -18.99
N PHE A 411 -32.78 -4.52 -19.31
CA PHE A 411 -31.63 -4.70 -18.41
C PHE A 411 -30.71 -3.47 -18.35
N LEU A 412 -30.73 -2.62 -19.38
CA LEU A 412 -29.95 -1.37 -19.41
C LEU A 412 -30.72 -0.18 -18.81
N ARG A 413 -32.05 -0.23 -18.82
CA ARG A 413 -32.94 0.83 -18.34
C ARG A 413 -32.88 1.02 -16.82
N ILE A 414 -32.73 -0.07 -16.07
CA ILE A 414 -32.64 -0.08 -14.61
C ILE A 414 -31.23 0.29 -14.10
N GLU A 415 -31.13 0.69 -12.83
CA GLU A 415 -29.85 0.99 -12.19
C GLU A 415 -28.92 -0.23 -12.17
N MET A 416 -27.61 0.01 -12.19
CA MET A 416 -26.62 -1.06 -12.20
C MET A 416 -26.68 -1.94 -10.93
N THR A 417 -26.91 -1.36 -9.75
CA THR A 417 -27.07 -2.11 -8.49
C THR A 417 -28.30 -3.02 -8.52
N GLU A 418 -29.43 -2.51 -9.03
CA GLU A 418 -30.65 -3.29 -9.24
C GLU A 418 -30.47 -4.40 -10.25
N SER A 419 -29.77 -4.09 -11.35
CA SER A 419 -29.48 -5.11 -12.34
C SER A 419 -28.64 -6.24 -11.76
N MET A 420 -27.73 -5.98 -10.81
CA MET A 420 -26.96 -7.02 -10.13
C MET A 420 -27.85 -7.88 -9.21
N LYS A 421 -28.76 -7.27 -8.44
CA LYS A 421 -29.75 -7.98 -7.62
C LYS A 421 -30.56 -8.97 -8.48
N VAL A 422 -31.05 -8.52 -9.64
CA VAL A 422 -31.81 -9.38 -10.58
C VAL A 422 -30.93 -10.49 -11.19
N LEU A 423 -29.69 -10.19 -11.59
CA LEU A 423 -28.79 -11.16 -12.23
C LEU A 423 -28.31 -12.27 -11.28
N PHE A 424 -28.20 -11.98 -9.98
CA PHE A 424 -27.76 -12.94 -8.96
C PHE A 424 -28.89 -13.84 -8.43
N ARG A 425 -30.17 -13.48 -8.64
CA ARG A 425 -31.30 -14.31 -8.19
C ARG A 425 -31.28 -15.71 -8.80
N GLU A 426 -31.67 -16.70 -7.99
CA GLU A 426 -31.95 -18.05 -8.46
C GLU A 426 -33.28 -18.07 -9.24
N CYS A 427 -33.44 -19.02 -10.16
CA CYS A 427 -34.64 -19.14 -10.97
C CYS A 427 -35.79 -19.90 -10.28
N GLU A 428 -35.61 -20.35 -9.03
CA GLU A 428 -36.61 -21.10 -8.26
C GLU A 428 -37.06 -20.29 -7.05
N GLY A 429 -38.32 -19.82 -7.07
CA GLY A 429 -38.93 -19.02 -6.00
C GLY A 429 -38.87 -17.51 -6.24
N ALA A 430 -40.07 -16.90 -6.35
CA ALA A 430 -40.40 -15.48 -6.53
C ALA A 430 -39.88 -14.77 -7.80
N GLU A 431 -40.86 -14.31 -8.59
CA GLU A 431 -40.85 -13.30 -9.67
C GLU A 431 -39.72 -13.33 -10.71
N ASP A 432 -40.06 -13.82 -11.90
CA ASP A 432 -39.19 -13.78 -13.08
C ASP A 432 -39.21 -12.39 -13.73
N TYR A 433 -38.20 -11.56 -13.45
CA TYR A 433 -38.07 -10.22 -14.04
C TYR A 433 -37.95 -10.32 -15.56
N HIS A 434 -39.00 -9.91 -16.28
CA HIS A 434 -39.09 -9.96 -17.75
C HIS A 434 -38.82 -11.35 -18.35
N GLY A 435 -39.16 -12.44 -17.63
CA GLY A 435 -39.01 -13.79 -18.17
C GLY A 435 -37.55 -14.23 -18.33
N LEU A 436 -36.62 -13.72 -17.51
CA LEU A 436 -35.19 -14.04 -17.53
C LEU A 436 -34.92 -15.54 -17.40
N CYS A 437 -35.75 -16.25 -16.64
CA CYS A 437 -35.67 -17.69 -16.39
C CYS A 437 -36.62 -18.52 -17.26
N ASP A 438 -37.51 -17.89 -18.05
CA ASP A 438 -38.47 -18.55 -18.93
C ASP A 438 -37.77 -19.38 -20.03
N PRO A 439 -38.01 -20.71 -20.10
CA PRO A 439 -37.48 -21.58 -21.14
C PRO A 439 -37.82 -21.15 -22.57
N GLN A 440 -38.97 -20.52 -22.81
CA GLN A 440 -39.43 -20.17 -24.15
C GLN A 440 -38.68 -18.97 -24.75
N HIS A 441 -38.22 -18.05 -23.91
CA HIS A 441 -37.57 -16.80 -24.33
C HIS A 441 -36.05 -16.79 -24.11
N ARG A 442 -35.44 -17.92 -23.76
CA ARG A 442 -33.99 -18.02 -23.44
C ARG A 442 -33.07 -17.43 -24.50
N PHE A 443 -33.32 -17.70 -25.79
CA PHE A 443 -32.48 -17.17 -26.87
C PHE A 443 -32.56 -15.64 -26.95
N GLY A 444 -33.76 -15.07 -26.82
CA GLY A 444 -33.96 -13.62 -26.77
C GLY A 444 -33.25 -12.99 -25.58
N ASN A 445 -33.32 -13.61 -24.41
CA ASN A 445 -32.64 -13.13 -23.20
C ASN A 445 -31.12 -13.19 -23.33
N VAL A 446 -30.55 -14.27 -23.88
CA VAL A 446 -29.12 -14.40 -24.14
C VAL A 446 -28.63 -13.32 -25.10
N VAL A 447 -29.33 -13.09 -26.21
CA VAL A 447 -28.98 -12.03 -27.17
C VAL A 447 -29.09 -10.64 -26.51
N SER A 448 -30.13 -10.40 -25.72
CA SER A 448 -30.33 -9.14 -25.00
C SER A 448 -29.23 -8.88 -23.97
N LEU A 449 -28.80 -9.90 -23.22
CA LEU A 449 -27.73 -9.81 -22.22
C LEU A 449 -26.35 -9.61 -22.87
N ILE A 450 -26.06 -10.28 -23.99
CA ILE A 450 -24.82 -10.05 -24.75
C ILE A 450 -24.79 -8.62 -25.28
N LEU A 451 -25.88 -8.14 -25.87
CA LEU A 451 -26.00 -6.77 -26.35
C LEU A 451 -25.83 -5.77 -25.19
N ALA A 452 -26.48 -6.03 -24.05
CA ALA A 452 -26.34 -5.23 -22.85
C ALA A 452 -24.88 -5.19 -22.34
N THR A 453 -24.19 -6.33 -22.38
CA THR A 453 -22.77 -6.44 -21.99
C THR A 453 -21.91 -5.54 -22.88
N VAL A 454 -22.05 -5.61 -24.21
CA VAL A 454 -21.28 -4.78 -25.16
C VAL A 454 -21.56 -3.29 -24.99
N ILE A 455 -22.84 -2.91 -24.87
CA ILE A 455 -23.24 -1.50 -24.69
C ILE A 455 -22.72 -0.95 -23.36
N ARG A 456 -22.80 -1.73 -22.26
CA ARG A 456 -22.24 -1.34 -20.96
C ARG A 456 -20.73 -1.13 -21.04
N ILE A 457 -19.98 -2.04 -21.68
CA ILE A 457 -18.52 -1.87 -21.85
C ILE A 457 -18.21 -0.53 -22.52
N PHE A 458 -18.91 -0.20 -23.61
CA PHE A 458 -18.74 1.06 -24.32
C PHE A 458 -19.04 2.28 -23.43
N PHE A 459 -20.19 2.28 -22.74
CA PHE A 459 -20.55 3.40 -21.89
C PHE A 459 -19.69 3.51 -20.63
N VAL A 460 -19.17 2.43 -20.06
CA VAL A 460 -18.22 2.49 -18.93
C VAL A 460 -16.93 3.16 -19.36
N ILE A 461 -16.37 2.78 -20.52
CA ILE A 461 -15.14 3.37 -21.06
C ILE A 461 -15.27 4.89 -21.21
N ILE A 462 -16.41 5.35 -21.73
CA ILE A 462 -16.65 6.79 -21.93
C ILE A 462 -17.05 7.43 -20.60
N SER A 463 -18.02 6.94 -19.85
CA SER A 463 -18.53 7.60 -18.63
C SER A 463 -17.48 7.72 -17.55
N TYR A 464 -16.55 6.76 -17.45
CA TYR A 464 -15.49 6.78 -16.46
C TYR A 464 -14.48 7.91 -16.76
N GLY A 465 -14.61 8.96 -15.95
CA GLY A 465 -13.79 10.17 -15.91
C GLY A 465 -14.33 11.36 -16.71
N CYS A 466 -15.64 11.40 -16.95
CA CYS A 466 -16.37 12.66 -17.00
C CYS A 466 -16.14 13.49 -15.71
N LYS A 467 -16.35 14.81 -15.75
CA LYS A 467 -16.18 15.70 -14.59
C LYS A 467 -17.35 15.64 -13.59
N VAL A 468 -17.73 14.44 -13.20
CA VAL A 468 -18.72 14.10 -12.17
C VAL A 468 -18.13 13.07 -11.21
N PRO A 469 -18.66 12.89 -9.98
CA PRO A 469 -18.22 11.81 -9.11
C PRO A 469 -18.58 10.47 -9.75
N ALA A 470 -17.59 9.60 -9.95
CA ALA A 470 -17.78 8.36 -10.69
C ALA A 470 -16.88 7.25 -10.14
N GLY A 471 -17.47 6.10 -9.85
CA GLY A 471 -16.77 4.85 -9.52
C GLY A 471 -16.92 3.81 -10.63
N ILE A 472 -15.89 2.98 -10.83
CA ILE A 472 -15.87 1.94 -11.88
C ILE A 472 -16.25 0.55 -11.36
N PHE A 473 -16.33 0.36 -10.04
CA PHE A 473 -16.44 -0.96 -9.40
C PHE A 473 -17.76 -1.64 -9.77
N VAL A 474 -18.91 -1.04 -9.43
CA VAL A 474 -20.25 -1.58 -9.71
C VAL A 474 -20.52 -1.75 -11.22
N PRO A 475 -20.24 -0.78 -12.10
CA PRO A 475 -20.44 -0.99 -13.53
C PRO A 475 -19.66 -2.18 -14.08
N SER A 476 -18.45 -2.41 -13.58
CA SER A 476 -17.61 -3.55 -13.97
C SER A 476 -18.15 -4.87 -13.45
N MET A 477 -18.60 -4.91 -12.19
CA MET A 477 -19.30 -6.07 -11.64
C MET A 477 -20.57 -6.38 -12.43
N ALA A 478 -21.36 -5.39 -12.83
CA ALA A 478 -22.57 -5.58 -13.61
C ALA A 478 -22.30 -6.15 -15.02
N ILE A 479 -21.21 -5.72 -15.68
CA ILE A 479 -20.74 -6.30 -16.94
C ILE A 479 -20.35 -7.77 -16.74
N GLY A 480 -19.54 -8.04 -15.72
CA GLY A 480 -19.15 -9.39 -15.34
C GLY A 480 -20.34 -10.29 -15.01
N ALA A 481 -21.32 -9.77 -14.27
CA ALA A 481 -22.55 -10.47 -13.92
C ALA A 481 -23.40 -10.79 -15.15
N SER A 482 -23.49 -9.86 -16.11
CA SER A 482 -24.24 -10.06 -17.36
C SER A 482 -23.61 -11.17 -18.21
N PHE A 483 -22.28 -11.16 -18.34
CA PHE A 483 -21.54 -12.21 -19.03
C PHE A 483 -21.63 -13.55 -18.30
N GLY A 484 -21.44 -13.56 -16.98
CA GLY A 484 -21.56 -14.75 -16.14
C GLY A 484 -22.95 -15.38 -16.21
N ARG A 485 -24.01 -14.57 -16.11
CA ARG A 485 -25.40 -15.04 -16.26
C ARG A 485 -25.64 -15.65 -17.64
N THR A 486 -25.08 -15.03 -18.69
CA THR A 486 -25.16 -15.55 -20.06
C THR A 486 -24.52 -16.93 -20.15
N VAL A 487 -23.31 -17.11 -19.61
CA VAL A 487 -22.64 -18.41 -19.54
C VAL A 487 -23.49 -19.41 -18.76
N GLY A 488 -24.01 -19.04 -17.58
CA GLY A 488 -24.85 -19.90 -16.76
C GLY A 488 -26.11 -20.41 -17.47
N ILE A 489 -26.82 -19.53 -18.19
CA ILE A 489 -28.01 -19.91 -18.99
C ILE A 489 -27.61 -20.85 -20.15
N ILE A 490 -26.46 -20.63 -20.78
CA ILE A 490 -25.95 -21.52 -21.84
C ILE A 490 -25.62 -22.91 -21.27
N VAL A 491 -24.93 -22.99 -20.12
CA VAL A 491 -24.60 -24.28 -19.48
C VAL A 491 -25.88 -25.01 -19.07
N GLN A 492 -26.86 -24.30 -18.52
CA GLN A 492 -28.18 -24.87 -18.21
C GLN A 492 -28.87 -25.43 -19.46
N ALA A 493 -28.85 -24.69 -20.58
CA ALA A 493 -29.41 -25.16 -21.84
C ALA A 493 -28.69 -26.41 -22.40
N ILE A 494 -27.36 -26.50 -22.23
CA ILE A 494 -26.58 -27.67 -22.65
C ILE A 494 -26.94 -28.90 -21.81
N HIS A 495 -27.13 -28.72 -20.49
CA HIS A 495 -27.54 -29.78 -19.58
C HIS A 495 -28.93 -30.33 -19.94
N GLU A 496 -29.92 -29.44 -20.13
CA GLU A 496 -31.28 -29.85 -20.50
C GLU A 496 -31.35 -30.52 -21.87
N ALA A 497 -30.50 -30.13 -22.82
CA ALA A 497 -30.41 -30.78 -24.12
C ALA A 497 -29.75 -32.18 -24.07
N ASN A 498 -28.82 -32.41 -23.13
CA ASN A 498 -28.05 -33.65 -23.02
C ASN A 498 -27.99 -34.19 -21.57
N PRO A 499 -29.13 -34.51 -20.93
CA PRO A 499 -29.18 -34.85 -19.51
C PRO A 499 -28.47 -36.17 -19.18
N LYS A 500 -28.32 -37.08 -20.15
CA LYS A 500 -27.68 -38.40 -19.98
C LYS A 500 -26.17 -38.41 -20.28
N SER A 501 -25.57 -37.25 -20.58
CA SER A 501 -24.14 -37.17 -20.86
C SER A 501 -23.32 -37.51 -19.61
N VAL A 502 -22.18 -38.19 -19.80
CA VAL A 502 -21.21 -38.52 -18.74
C VAL A 502 -20.72 -37.26 -18.01
N PHE A 503 -20.73 -36.11 -18.70
CA PHE A 503 -20.33 -34.83 -18.14
C PHE A 503 -21.26 -34.32 -17.03
N PHE A 504 -22.53 -34.75 -17.01
CA PHE A 504 -23.56 -34.33 -16.05
C PHE A 504 -23.97 -35.45 -15.08
N SER A 505 -23.20 -36.54 -14.99
CA SER A 505 -23.56 -37.70 -14.15
C SER A 505 -23.52 -37.42 -12.64
N SER A 506 -22.89 -36.32 -12.23
CA SER A 506 -22.83 -35.87 -10.83
C SER A 506 -24.06 -35.08 -10.38
N CYS A 507 -24.96 -34.73 -11.31
CA CYS A 507 -26.20 -34.02 -11.02
C CYS A 507 -27.24 -34.94 -10.36
N GLU A 508 -27.88 -34.49 -9.29
CA GLU A 508 -29.00 -35.22 -8.67
C GLU A 508 -30.29 -35.02 -9.49
N PRO A 509 -31.14 -36.06 -9.64
CA PRO A 509 -32.31 -36.01 -10.54
C PRO A 509 -33.47 -35.11 -10.05
N ASP A 510 -33.54 -34.81 -8.75
CA ASP A 510 -34.65 -34.06 -8.13
C ASP A 510 -34.28 -32.62 -7.72
N VAL A 511 -33.05 -32.17 -8.01
CA VAL A 511 -32.55 -30.82 -7.70
C VAL A 511 -31.97 -30.22 -8.98
N PRO A 512 -32.27 -28.96 -9.35
CA PRO A 512 -31.64 -28.31 -10.49
C PRO A 512 -30.11 -28.28 -10.33
N CYS A 513 -29.42 -28.90 -11.28
CA CYS A 513 -27.98 -29.07 -11.22
C CYS A 513 -27.19 -27.75 -11.36
N ILE A 514 -27.73 -26.80 -12.12
CA ILE A 514 -27.04 -25.55 -12.48
C ILE A 514 -27.87 -24.36 -12.02
N THR A 515 -27.25 -23.49 -11.25
CA THR A 515 -27.84 -22.21 -10.84
C THR A 515 -27.16 -21.06 -11.60
N PRO A 516 -27.80 -20.45 -12.62
CA PRO A 516 -27.18 -19.38 -13.40
C PRO A 516 -26.74 -18.14 -12.58
N GLY A 517 -27.34 -17.92 -11.41
CA GLY A 517 -26.98 -16.84 -10.48
C GLY A 517 -25.54 -16.95 -9.96
N THR A 518 -25.06 -18.17 -9.70
CA THR A 518 -23.69 -18.39 -9.19
C THR A 518 -22.64 -18.04 -10.25
N TYR A 519 -22.93 -18.30 -11.53
CA TYR A 519 -22.08 -17.89 -12.65
C TYR A 519 -22.04 -16.38 -12.81
N ALA A 520 -23.18 -15.70 -12.65
CA ALA A 520 -23.25 -14.24 -12.65
C ALA A 520 -22.39 -13.66 -11.52
N PHE A 521 -22.50 -14.22 -10.31
CA PHE A 521 -21.70 -13.82 -9.17
C PHE A 521 -20.19 -14.00 -9.40
N LEU A 522 -19.75 -15.15 -9.91
CA LEU A 522 -18.35 -15.38 -10.26
C LEU A 522 -17.85 -14.46 -11.39
N GLY A 523 -18.72 -14.16 -12.36
CA GLY A 523 -18.43 -13.20 -13.42
C GLY A 523 -18.24 -11.78 -12.90
N ALA A 524 -19.04 -11.35 -11.92
CA ALA A 524 -18.87 -10.06 -11.26
C ALA A 524 -17.51 -9.97 -10.55
N ALA A 525 -17.11 -11.04 -9.84
CA ALA A 525 -15.81 -11.13 -9.18
C ALA A 525 -14.65 -11.08 -10.18
N ALA A 526 -14.75 -11.80 -11.30
CA ALA A 526 -13.76 -11.81 -12.36
C ALA A 526 -13.56 -10.40 -12.96
N ALA A 527 -14.63 -9.73 -13.37
CA ALA A 527 -14.56 -8.41 -13.98
C ALA A 527 -14.02 -7.32 -13.02
N LEU A 528 -14.38 -7.40 -11.74
CA LEU A 528 -13.84 -6.50 -10.71
C LEU A 528 -12.34 -6.73 -10.50
N SER A 529 -11.91 -7.99 -10.35
CA SER A 529 -10.50 -8.36 -10.18
C SER A 529 -9.68 -7.96 -11.40
N GLY A 530 -10.21 -8.12 -12.62
CA GLY A 530 -9.51 -7.77 -13.86
C GLY A 530 -9.25 -6.27 -14.02
N ILE A 531 -10.12 -5.39 -13.51
CA ILE A 531 -9.91 -3.93 -13.58
C ILE A 531 -9.04 -3.41 -12.44
N MET A 532 -9.21 -3.97 -11.25
CA MET A 532 -8.54 -3.47 -10.04
C MET A 532 -7.20 -4.18 -9.75
N HIS A 533 -6.93 -5.33 -10.36
CA HIS A 533 -5.74 -6.16 -10.12
C HIS A 533 -5.56 -6.62 -8.65
N ILE A 534 -6.67 -6.70 -7.90
CA ILE A 534 -6.75 -7.22 -6.53
C ILE A 534 -7.40 -8.60 -6.51
N THR A 535 -7.01 -9.44 -5.56
CA THR A 535 -7.42 -10.84 -5.47
C THR A 535 -8.08 -11.16 -4.14
N VAL A 536 -7.32 -11.13 -3.04
CA VAL A 536 -7.77 -11.59 -1.71
C VAL A 536 -8.96 -10.77 -1.23
N SER A 537 -8.91 -9.46 -1.39
CA SER A 537 -10.00 -8.57 -0.99
C SER A 537 -11.29 -8.85 -1.76
N VAL A 538 -11.20 -9.14 -3.06
CA VAL A 538 -12.38 -9.45 -3.89
C VAL A 538 -13.03 -10.73 -3.42
N VAL A 539 -12.25 -11.79 -3.17
CA VAL A 539 -12.78 -13.07 -2.69
C VAL A 539 -13.53 -12.89 -1.36
N VAL A 540 -12.95 -12.14 -0.42
CA VAL A 540 -13.58 -11.91 0.89
C VAL A 540 -14.82 -11.02 0.79
N ILE A 541 -14.79 -9.97 -0.02
CA ILE A 541 -15.98 -9.13 -0.29
C ILE A 541 -17.11 -9.99 -0.84
N MET A 542 -16.80 -10.81 -1.84
CA MET A 542 -17.77 -11.67 -2.52
C MET A 542 -18.34 -12.73 -1.56
N PHE A 543 -17.50 -13.32 -0.70
CA PHE A 543 -17.94 -14.25 0.34
C PHE A 543 -18.85 -13.58 1.40
N GLU A 544 -18.49 -12.40 1.92
CA GLU A 544 -19.32 -11.71 2.92
C GLU A 544 -20.68 -11.28 2.34
N LEU A 545 -20.73 -10.97 1.04
CA LEU A 545 -21.96 -10.67 0.32
C LEU A 545 -22.89 -11.90 0.20
N THR A 546 -22.33 -13.08 -0.06
CA THR A 546 -23.18 -14.29 -0.24
C THR A 546 -23.52 -14.98 1.06
N GLY A 547 -22.67 -14.84 2.08
CA GLY A 547 -22.73 -15.61 3.31
C GLY A 547 -22.46 -17.11 3.12
N ALA A 548 -22.11 -17.55 1.90
CA ALA A 548 -21.92 -18.95 1.55
C ALA A 548 -20.42 -19.29 1.46
N LEU A 549 -19.92 -20.09 2.40
CA LEU A 549 -18.52 -20.53 2.44
C LEU A 549 -18.16 -21.46 1.26
N THR A 550 -19.15 -22.15 0.68
CA THR A 550 -18.98 -23.16 -0.38
C THR A 550 -18.37 -22.58 -1.66
N TYR A 551 -18.68 -21.33 -2.00
CA TYR A 551 -18.24 -20.67 -3.23
C TYR A 551 -16.89 -19.94 -3.10
N ILE A 552 -16.21 -20.01 -1.95
CA ILE A 552 -14.88 -19.41 -1.77
C ILE A 552 -13.88 -20.01 -2.75
N LEU A 553 -13.82 -21.34 -2.87
CA LEU A 553 -12.86 -22.02 -3.74
C LEU A 553 -13.07 -21.70 -5.23
N PRO A 554 -14.28 -21.82 -5.81
CA PRO A 554 -14.55 -21.35 -7.17
C PRO A 554 -14.16 -19.88 -7.40
N THR A 555 -14.48 -19.00 -6.44
CA THR A 555 -14.13 -17.58 -6.55
C THR A 555 -12.62 -17.37 -6.60
N MET A 556 -11.85 -18.09 -5.77
CA MET A 556 -10.38 -18.05 -5.80
C MET A 556 -9.81 -18.55 -7.13
N ILE A 557 -10.37 -19.61 -7.71
CA ILE A 557 -9.94 -20.13 -9.02
C ILE A 557 -10.19 -19.08 -10.11
N VAL A 558 -11.40 -18.52 -10.19
CA VAL A 558 -11.78 -17.51 -11.18
C VAL A 558 -10.90 -16.26 -11.06
N VAL A 559 -10.71 -15.76 -9.85
CA VAL A 559 -9.88 -14.59 -9.56
C VAL A 559 -8.40 -14.87 -9.85
N GLY A 560 -7.90 -16.07 -9.54
CA GLY A 560 -6.54 -16.49 -9.86
C GLY A 560 -6.27 -16.55 -11.37
N VAL A 561 -7.19 -17.13 -12.14
CA VAL A 561 -7.11 -17.14 -13.62
C VAL A 561 -7.20 -15.71 -14.17
N THR A 562 -8.11 -14.90 -13.65
CA THR A 562 -8.25 -13.49 -14.04
C THR A 562 -6.95 -12.73 -13.83
N LYS A 563 -6.32 -12.91 -12.66
CA LYS A 563 -5.05 -12.27 -12.31
C LYS A 563 -3.92 -12.70 -13.23
N ALA A 564 -3.78 -13.99 -13.50
CA ALA A 564 -2.77 -14.52 -14.43
C ALA A 564 -2.91 -13.93 -15.84
N VAL A 565 -4.15 -13.87 -16.37
CA VAL A 565 -4.41 -13.27 -17.69
C VAL A 565 -4.15 -11.77 -17.70
N SER A 566 -4.49 -11.07 -16.62
CA SER A 566 -4.29 -9.62 -16.50
C SER A 566 -2.80 -9.26 -16.51
N GLU A 567 -1.96 -10.02 -15.80
CA GLU A 567 -0.51 -9.82 -15.75
C GLU A 567 0.19 -10.06 -17.09
N LEU A 568 -0.34 -10.98 -17.92
CA LEU A 568 0.13 -11.18 -19.29
C LEU A 568 -0.19 -9.98 -20.20
N CYS A 569 -1.27 -9.24 -19.93
CA CYS A 569 -1.72 -8.11 -20.75
C CYS A 569 -1.17 -6.76 -20.29
N GLY A 570 -0.74 -6.63 -19.03
CA GLY A 570 -0.15 -5.40 -18.51
C GLY A 570 0.06 -5.39 -16.99
N LYS A 571 0.86 -4.42 -16.52
CA LYS A 571 1.14 -4.20 -15.09
C LYS A 571 0.18 -3.17 -14.46
N GLY A 572 -0.18 -3.39 -13.20
CA GLY A 572 -0.96 -2.45 -12.36
C GLY A 572 -2.44 -2.36 -12.70
N GLY A 573 -3.26 -1.97 -11.71
CA GLY A 573 -4.70 -1.77 -11.88
C GLY A 573 -5.05 -0.38 -12.42
N ILE A 574 -6.35 -0.10 -12.60
CA ILE A 574 -6.83 1.20 -13.11
C ILE A 574 -6.39 2.38 -12.24
N ALA A 575 -6.35 2.21 -10.91
CA ALA A 575 -5.95 3.26 -9.98
C ALA A 575 -4.48 3.66 -10.20
N ASP A 576 -3.59 2.68 -10.35
CA ASP A 576 -2.16 2.88 -10.65
C ASP A 576 -1.99 3.56 -12.01
N ARG A 577 -2.66 3.05 -13.04
CA ARG A 577 -2.61 3.63 -14.39
C ARG A 577 -3.07 5.09 -14.42
N MET A 578 -4.09 5.43 -13.64
CA MET A 578 -4.58 6.80 -13.53
C MET A 578 -3.60 7.73 -12.76
N ILE A 579 -2.85 7.22 -11.78
CA ILE A 579 -1.78 7.95 -11.10
C ILE A 579 -0.69 8.35 -12.10
N TRP A 580 -0.21 7.39 -12.90
CA TRP A 580 0.77 7.62 -13.95
C TRP A 580 0.25 8.61 -15.00
N PHE A 581 -0.98 8.42 -15.49
CA PHE A 581 -1.60 9.32 -16.47
C PHE A 581 -1.77 10.76 -15.95
N SER A 582 -2.11 10.91 -14.67
CA SER A 582 -2.24 12.22 -14.02
C SER A 582 -0.88 12.88 -13.76
N GLY A 583 0.21 12.10 -13.79
CA GLY A 583 1.57 12.56 -13.48
C GLY A 583 1.74 12.88 -12.00
N PHE A 584 1.09 12.11 -11.11
CA PHE A 584 1.33 12.25 -9.68
C PHE A 584 2.68 11.64 -9.31
N PRO A 585 3.44 12.28 -8.41
CA PRO A 585 4.65 11.65 -7.89
C PRO A 585 4.19 10.51 -7.00
N TYR A 586 4.35 9.27 -7.45
CA TYR A 586 4.00 8.08 -6.69
C TYR A 586 5.09 7.06 -6.92
N LEU A 587 5.69 6.61 -5.82
CA LEU A 587 6.70 5.57 -5.84
C LEU A 587 6.00 4.25 -5.55
N ASP A 588 5.74 3.46 -6.59
CA ASP A 588 5.00 2.22 -6.44
C ASP A 588 5.79 1.23 -5.58
N HIS A 589 5.12 0.61 -4.62
CA HIS A 589 5.69 -0.43 -3.77
C HIS A 589 5.60 -1.80 -4.42
N LYS A 590 4.71 -2.00 -5.39
CA LYS A 590 4.52 -3.26 -6.13
C LYS A 590 5.58 -3.46 -7.21
N GLU A 591 6.28 -2.40 -7.61
CA GLU A 591 7.30 -2.44 -8.67
C GLU A 591 8.72 -2.34 -8.09
N GLU A 592 9.45 -3.44 -8.18
CA GLU A 592 10.90 -3.48 -7.97
C GLU A 592 11.58 -3.18 -9.30
N HIS A 593 12.21 -2.00 -9.38
CA HIS A 593 13.04 -1.62 -10.52
C HIS A 593 14.49 -1.85 -10.13
N ASN A 594 15.20 -2.69 -10.87
CA ASN A 594 16.65 -2.82 -10.78
C ASN A 594 17.28 -1.95 -11.87
N PHE A 595 17.74 -0.77 -11.49
CA PHE A 595 18.46 0.16 -12.35
C PHE A 595 19.96 -0.18 -12.45
N GLY A 596 20.53 -0.85 -11.44
CA GLY A 596 21.95 -1.22 -11.38
C GLY A 596 22.89 -0.02 -11.28
N VAL A 597 22.38 1.14 -10.85
CA VAL A 597 23.10 2.43 -10.87
C VAL A 597 23.28 2.98 -9.46
N PRO A 598 24.40 3.65 -9.17
CA PRO A 598 24.59 4.31 -7.89
C PRO A 598 23.72 5.57 -7.80
N VAL A 599 23.28 5.90 -6.58
CA VAL A 599 22.49 7.11 -6.28
C VAL A 599 23.19 8.40 -6.72
N SER A 600 24.53 8.40 -6.85
CA SER A 600 25.29 9.55 -7.35
C SER A 600 24.89 10.03 -8.74
N GLN A 601 24.24 9.18 -9.56
CA GLN A 601 23.72 9.58 -10.88
C GLN A 601 22.35 10.27 -10.82
N ALA A 602 21.56 10.00 -9.79
CA ALA A 602 20.23 10.57 -9.59
C ALA A 602 20.23 11.79 -8.67
N MET A 603 21.29 11.99 -7.88
CA MET A 603 21.37 13.07 -6.89
C MET A 603 21.59 14.46 -7.49
N ILE A 604 21.17 15.48 -6.73
CA ILE A 604 21.54 16.86 -6.97
C ILE A 604 22.89 17.12 -6.30
N SER A 605 23.92 17.42 -7.10
CA SER A 605 25.28 17.67 -6.60
C SER A 605 25.51 19.10 -6.14
N ASP A 606 24.82 20.08 -6.74
CA ASP A 606 24.91 21.49 -6.37
C ASP A 606 23.83 21.85 -5.34
N VAL A 607 24.19 21.75 -4.06
CA VAL A 607 23.27 21.93 -2.93
C VAL A 607 23.57 23.24 -2.22
N VAL A 608 22.53 24.09 -2.05
CA VAL A 608 22.62 25.30 -1.24
C VAL A 608 22.70 24.93 0.24
N SER A 609 23.88 25.06 0.83
CA SER A 609 24.17 24.76 2.24
C SER A 609 24.33 26.02 3.09
N ILE A 610 24.15 25.88 4.40
CA ILE A 610 24.38 26.95 5.38
C ILE A 610 25.62 26.58 6.23
N PRO A 611 26.67 27.43 6.28
CA PRO A 611 27.84 27.18 7.11
C PRO A 611 27.52 27.40 8.61
N SER A 612 28.28 26.71 9.46
CA SER A 612 28.09 26.68 10.92
C SER A 612 28.19 28.05 11.56
N THR A 613 29.05 28.90 11.01
CA THR A 613 29.29 30.27 11.46
C THR A 613 29.51 31.18 10.25
N GLY A 614 29.29 32.49 10.42
CA GLY A 614 29.69 33.50 9.42
C GLY A 614 28.58 34.06 8.54
N MET A 615 27.41 33.42 8.45
CA MET A 615 26.25 34.04 7.79
C MET A 615 25.61 35.13 8.66
N THR A 616 25.24 36.24 8.02
CA THR A 616 24.45 37.32 8.66
C THR A 616 22.95 37.04 8.56
N LEU A 617 22.17 37.57 9.51
CA LEU A 617 20.72 37.48 9.51
C LEU A 617 20.10 37.96 8.18
N LYS A 618 20.63 39.04 7.59
CA LYS A 618 20.19 39.57 6.28
C LYS A 618 20.35 38.57 5.14
N VAL A 619 21.36 37.70 5.18
CA VAL A 619 21.57 36.67 4.14
C VAL A 619 20.55 35.54 4.31
N ILE A 620 20.32 35.09 5.55
CA ILE A 620 19.32 34.08 5.86
C ILE A 620 17.91 34.55 5.48
N GLU A 621 17.58 35.81 5.75
CA GLU A 621 16.30 36.40 5.32
C GLU A 621 16.15 36.46 3.81
N ARG A 622 17.24 36.78 3.09
CA ARG A 622 17.24 36.72 1.62
C ARG A 622 17.02 35.30 1.11
N LEU A 623 17.66 34.29 1.72
CA LEU A 623 17.42 32.88 1.38
C LEU A 623 15.95 32.48 1.64
N LEU A 624 15.38 32.92 2.77
CA LEU A 624 13.97 32.66 3.13
C LEU A 624 12.93 33.44 2.31
N THR A 625 13.32 34.45 1.55
CA THR A 625 12.41 35.25 0.71
C THR A 625 12.59 34.99 -0.77
N LYS A 626 13.81 34.76 -1.22
CA LYS A 626 14.16 34.57 -2.64
C LYS A 626 13.93 33.14 -3.11
N ASP A 627 14.34 32.15 -2.32
CA ASP A 627 14.33 30.75 -2.73
C ASP A 627 13.11 30.02 -2.19
N ASN A 628 12.63 29.00 -2.91
CA ASN A 628 11.50 28.15 -2.51
C ASN A 628 11.93 26.82 -1.84
N TYR A 629 13.22 26.67 -1.53
CA TYR A 629 13.76 25.49 -0.86
C TYR A 629 13.13 25.29 0.52
N GLN A 630 12.93 24.01 0.85
CA GLN A 630 12.15 23.59 2.00
C GLN A 630 13.00 23.17 3.20
N GLY A 631 14.31 23.08 3.01
CA GLY A 631 15.31 22.89 4.05
C GLY A 631 16.72 22.98 3.46
N PHE A 632 17.69 23.02 4.34
CA PHE A 632 19.08 23.32 4.03
C PHE A 632 20.01 22.43 4.87
N PRO A 633 21.00 21.76 4.27
CA PRO A 633 22.05 21.10 5.02
C PRO A 633 22.96 22.12 5.70
N ILE A 634 23.36 21.81 6.93
CA ILE A 634 24.31 22.59 7.71
C ILE A 634 25.69 21.98 7.52
N ILE A 635 26.63 22.80 7.05
CA ILE A 635 28.03 22.41 6.89
C ILE A 635 28.93 23.18 7.84
N GLU A 636 30.12 22.66 8.12
CA GLU A 636 31.09 23.35 8.97
C GLU A 636 31.58 24.65 8.33
N ASP A 637 32.15 24.55 7.13
CA ASP A 637 32.64 25.65 6.31
C ASP A 637 32.50 25.32 4.80
N ASP A 638 32.46 26.34 3.94
CA ASP A 638 32.30 26.18 2.49
C ASP A 638 33.48 25.40 1.85
N THR A 639 34.65 25.42 2.50
CA THR A 639 35.85 24.71 2.05
C THR A 639 35.87 23.23 2.46
N SER A 640 35.56 22.93 3.73
CA SER A 640 35.57 21.56 4.23
C SER A 640 34.35 20.76 3.77
N ARG A 641 33.21 21.45 3.62
CA ARG A 641 31.88 20.88 3.34
C ARG A 641 31.52 19.71 4.25
N THR A 642 32.06 19.68 5.47
CA THR A 642 31.75 18.66 6.47
C THR A 642 30.30 18.81 6.90
N LEU A 643 29.50 17.75 6.82
CA LEU A 643 28.08 17.77 7.17
C LEU A 643 27.92 17.74 8.70
N LEU A 644 27.21 18.73 9.25
CA LEU A 644 26.93 18.84 10.69
C LEU A 644 25.46 18.57 11.04
N GLY A 645 24.55 18.78 10.09
CA GLY A 645 23.12 18.58 10.34
C GLY A 645 22.24 19.08 9.20
N TYR A 646 20.94 19.21 9.49
CA TYR A 646 19.94 19.68 8.55
C TYR A 646 18.92 20.58 9.25
N ILE A 647 18.49 21.65 8.58
CA ILE A 647 17.44 22.54 9.10
C ILE A 647 16.32 22.72 8.07
N GLY A 648 15.07 22.55 8.51
CA GLY A 648 13.91 22.83 7.67
C GLY A 648 13.63 24.33 7.55
N ARG A 649 13.02 24.76 6.45
CA ARG A 649 12.66 26.17 6.21
C ARG A 649 11.70 26.70 7.28
N THR A 650 10.75 25.87 7.72
CA THR A 650 9.74 26.25 8.72
C THR A 650 10.39 26.48 10.08
N GLU A 651 11.30 25.61 10.47
CA GLU A 651 12.09 25.69 11.70
C GLU A 651 12.99 26.92 11.68
N LEU A 652 13.71 27.14 10.57
CA LEU A 652 14.56 28.32 10.38
C LEU A 652 13.75 29.62 10.44
N ARG A 653 12.60 29.67 9.75
CA ARG A 653 11.70 30.84 9.78
C ARG A 653 11.16 31.09 11.18
N TYR A 654 10.73 30.05 11.88
CA TYR A 654 10.26 30.15 13.26
C TYR A 654 11.38 30.67 14.19
N ALA A 655 12.60 30.16 14.03
CA ALA A 655 13.75 30.58 14.82
C ALA A 655 14.09 32.06 14.59
N VAL A 656 14.10 32.52 13.33
CA VAL A 656 14.30 33.94 12.97
C VAL A 656 13.18 34.82 13.52
N ASP A 657 11.91 34.44 13.32
CA ASP A 657 10.76 35.20 13.79
C ASP A 657 10.73 35.29 15.33
N ARG A 658 11.17 34.23 16.02
CA ARG A 658 11.30 34.21 17.47
C ARG A 658 12.43 35.12 17.95
N ALA A 659 13.60 35.03 17.33
CA ALA A 659 14.74 35.87 17.69
C ALA A 659 14.41 37.36 17.57
N LYS A 660 13.64 37.75 16.54
CA LYS A 660 13.14 39.13 16.35
C LYS A 660 12.11 39.58 17.40
N ARG A 661 11.30 38.66 17.92
CA ARG A 661 10.31 38.98 18.96
C ARG A 661 10.97 39.17 20.33
N GLU A 662 11.99 38.38 20.62
CA GLU A 662 12.68 38.42 21.91
C GLU A 662 13.69 39.57 22.00
N ARG A 663 14.27 40.02 20.87
CA ARG A 663 15.32 41.05 20.85
C ARG A 663 15.23 41.95 19.61
N THR A 664 15.63 43.21 19.76
CA THR A 664 15.88 44.13 18.63
C THR A 664 17.21 43.75 17.97
N LEU A 665 17.15 43.08 16.82
CA LEU A 665 18.33 42.52 16.16
C LEU A 665 18.83 43.42 15.03
N SER A 666 20.15 43.60 14.96
CA SER A 666 20.80 44.21 13.79
C SER A 666 20.74 43.25 12.60
N PRO A 667 20.46 43.71 11.36
CA PRO A 667 20.48 42.88 10.15
C PRO A 667 21.85 42.21 9.89
N LEU A 668 22.92 42.73 10.51
CA LEU A 668 24.29 42.23 10.43
C LEU A 668 24.66 41.25 11.54
N ALA A 669 23.74 40.92 12.45
CA ALA A 669 23.98 39.91 13.48
C ALA A 669 24.39 38.58 12.84
N LYS A 670 25.48 37.99 13.34
CA LYS A 670 25.99 36.69 12.87
C LYS A 670 25.13 35.57 13.43
N CYS A 671 24.87 34.56 12.64
CA CYS A 671 24.07 33.41 13.04
C CYS A 671 24.97 32.20 13.22
N THR A 672 24.81 31.48 14.33
CA THR A 672 25.56 30.26 14.65
C THR A 672 24.63 29.05 14.61
N PHE A 673 25.11 27.98 13.99
CA PHE A 673 24.39 26.73 13.76
C PHE A 673 25.11 25.51 14.34
N ALA A 674 26.21 25.71 15.06
CA ALA A 674 26.89 24.65 15.79
C ALA A 674 27.51 25.21 17.07
N VAL A 675 27.66 24.34 18.08
CA VAL A 675 28.46 24.68 19.28
C VAL A 675 29.92 24.76 18.83
N PRO A 676 30.62 25.90 19.05
CA PRO A 676 32.03 25.99 18.69
C PRO A 676 32.83 24.93 19.46
N SER A 677 33.64 24.16 18.73
CA SER A 677 34.54 23.16 19.30
C SER A 677 35.65 23.84 20.09
N THR A 678 35.38 24.25 21.33
CA THR A 678 36.44 24.68 22.26
C THR A 678 37.17 23.44 22.78
N THR A 679 38.38 23.26 22.26
CA THR A 679 39.58 22.68 22.91
C THR A 679 39.36 21.90 24.21
N ASN A 680 39.77 20.63 24.17
CA ASN A 680 40.02 19.73 25.30
C ASN A 680 40.47 20.46 26.58
N THR A 681 39.59 20.55 27.56
CA THR A 681 39.99 20.56 28.98
C THR A 681 38.90 19.89 29.82
N ALA A 682 39.30 18.79 30.46
CA ALA A 682 38.73 18.14 31.64
C ALA A 682 37.23 17.78 31.68
N VAL A 683 36.97 16.47 31.49
CA VAL A 683 36.08 15.59 32.26
C VAL A 683 35.08 16.28 33.21
N THR A 684 33.80 16.31 32.84
CA THR A 684 32.72 16.01 33.80
C THR A 684 31.49 15.46 33.06
N THR A 685 30.91 14.43 33.66
CA THR A 685 29.75 13.60 33.27
C THR A 685 28.54 14.33 32.66
N PRO A 686 27.88 13.77 31.63
CA PRO A 686 26.63 14.34 31.10
C PRO A 686 25.44 13.93 31.99
N ASN A 687 24.91 14.87 32.77
CA ASN A 687 23.69 14.71 33.55
C ASN A 687 22.48 15.26 32.75
N PRO A 688 21.38 14.52 32.53
CA PRO A 688 20.26 14.97 31.70
C PRO A 688 19.17 15.66 32.54
N LEU A 689 19.40 16.91 32.96
CA LEU A 689 18.36 17.75 33.57
C LEU A 689 18.12 19.03 32.75
N ILE A 690 17.06 18.99 31.94
CA ILE A 690 16.47 20.14 31.27
C ILE A 690 15.67 20.94 32.30
N THR A 691 16.22 22.08 32.71
CA THR A 691 15.53 23.30 33.17
C THR A 691 16.41 24.48 32.74
N PRO A 692 15.88 25.56 32.14
CA PRO A 692 16.71 26.71 31.81
C PRO A 692 16.97 27.49 33.10
N THR A 693 18.05 27.15 33.81
CA THR A 693 18.51 27.93 34.95
C THR A 693 19.49 28.97 34.44
N ILE A 694 19.11 30.24 34.57
CA ILE A 694 19.94 31.42 34.35
C ILE A 694 21.18 31.26 35.25
N THR A 695 22.36 31.07 34.64
CA THR A 695 23.63 31.12 35.36
C THR A 695 24.14 32.55 35.29
N SER A 696 23.82 33.34 36.32
CA SER A 696 24.46 34.61 36.59
C SER A 696 25.76 34.34 37.35
N THR A 697 26.90 34.34 36.66
CA THR A 697 28.20 34.46 37.31
C THR A 697 28.47 35.94 37.60
N SER A 698 28.89 36.18 38.84
CA SER A 698 29.02 37.44 39.54
C SER A 698 30.14 38.34 39.03
N SER A 699 29.81 39.58 38.67
CA SER A 699 30.51 40.82 39.10
C SER A 699 29.72 42.03 38.57
N PRO A 700 29.22 42.94 39.43
CA PRO A 700 28.56 44.16 38.97
C PRO A 700 29.60 45.25 38.75
N SER A 701 30.20 45.29 37.57
CA SER A 701 30.81 46.54 37.09
C SER A 701 29.77 47.27 36.24
N LEU A 702 29.37 48.41 36.77
CA LEU A 702 28.42 49.37 36.22
C LEU A 702 28.96 49.95 34.91
N ASP A 703 28.64 49.34 33.77
CA ASP A 703 28.76 49.98 32.45
C ASP A 703 27.45 49.81 31.68
N TYR A 704 26.67 50.89 31.70
CA TYR A 704 25.46 51.08 30.91
C TYR A 704 25.88 51.37 29.46
N ALA A 705 26.21 50.31 28.71
CA ALA A 705 26.37 50.35 27.27
C ALA A 705 25.56 49.22 26.64
N THR A 706 24.71 49.60 25.68
CA THR A 706 23.76 48.80 24.92
C THR A 706 24.41 47.56 24.30
N SER A 707 24.31 46.41 24.97
CA SER A 707 24.82 45.13 24.44
C SER A 707 23.88 44.58 23.37
N THR A 708 23.98 45.15 22.16
CA THR A 708 23.45 44.53 20.95
C THR A 708 24.15 43.18 20.77
N SER A 709 23.47 42.06 21.08
CA SER A 709 24.08 40.74 20.92
C SER A 709 24.40 40.53 19.43
N THR A 710 25.69 40.48 19.10
CA THR A 710 26.20 40.37 17.73
C THR A 710 26.03 38.97 17.13
N THR A 711 25.65 37.98 17.96
CA THR A 711 25.50 36.57 17.57
C THR A 711 24.14 36.00 18.00
N ILE A 712 23.49 35.26 17.10
CA ILE A 712 22.22 34.55 17.32
C ILE A 712 22.47 33.05 17.18
N ASP A 713 22.08 32.29 18.19
CA ASP A 713 22.23 30.83 18.19
C ASP A 713 20.98 30.12 17.66
N PHE A 714 21.15 29.36 16.58
CA PHE A 714 20.13 28.51 15.97
C PHE A 714 20.38 27.02 16.17
N THR A 715 21.45 26.63 16.86
CA THR A 715 21.79 25.23 17.17
C THR A 715 20.61 24.41 17.71
N PRO A 716 19.72 24.93 18.59
CA PRO A 716 18.59 24.17 19.11
C PRO A 716 17.52 23.75 18.08
N TYR A 717 17.53 24.34 16.89
CA TYR A 717 16.53 24.10 15.84
C TYR A 717 17.02 23.17 14.73
N ILE A 718 18.25 22.71 14.82
CA ILE A 718 18.90 21.86 13.82
C ILE A 718 18.65 20.40 14.16
N ASP A 719 18.47 19.59 13.13
CA ASP A 719 18.52 18.14 13.21
C ASP A 719 19.99 17.68 13.08
N PRO A 720 20.64 17.23 14.17
CA PRO A 720 22.06 16.88 14.15
C PRO A 720 22.32 15.50 13.53
N VAL A 721 21.28 14.69 13.26
CA VAL A 721 21.43 13.33 12.72
C VAL A 721 20.51 13.12 11.52
N PRO A 722 20.71 13.87 10.41
CA PRO A 722 19.96 13.64 9.19
C PRO A 722 20.27 12.26 8.63
N LEU A 723 19.33 11.67 7.89
CA LEU A 723 19.56 10.39 7.21
C LEU A 723 20.57 10.58 6.06
N THR A 724 21.72 9.93 6.16
CA THR A 724 22.79 9.98 5.16
C THR A 724 22.98 8.63 4.47
N VAL A 725 23.35 8.66 3.19
CA VAL A 725 23.71 7.47 2.42
C VAL A 725 25.01 7.68 1.66
N HIS A 726 25.72 6.58 1.40
CA HIS A 726 26.95 6.61 0.60
C HIS A 726 26.63 6.83 -0.90
N PRO A 727 27.39 7.63 -1.65
CA PRO A 727 27.12 7.92 -3.07
C PRO A 727 27.13 6.70 -4.00
N ARG A 728 27.79 5.61 -3.60
CA ARG A 728 27.81 4.34 -4.35
C ARG A 728 26.66 3.39 -4.00
N LEU A 729 25.80 3.76 -3.06
CA LEU A 729 24.66 2.92 -2.71
C LEU A 729 23.75 2.77 -3.94
N PRO A 730 23.27 1.55 -4.25
CA PRO A 730 22.35 1.35 -5.36
C PRO A 730 21.08 2.21 -5.21
N LEU A 731 20.60 2.78 -6.31
CA LEU A 731 19.43 3.67 -6.32
C LEU A 731 18.18 2.96 -5.80
N GLU A 732 18.07 1.65 -6.02
CA GLU A 732 16.96 0.80 -5.57
C GLU A 732 16.85 0.80 -4.05
N THR A 733 17.99 0.64 -3.37
CA THR A 733 18.07 0.68 -1.90
C THR A 733 17.64 2.06 -1.39
N VAL A 734 18.02 3.14 -2.07
CA VAL A 734 17.59 4.50 -1.71
C VAL A 734 16.09 4.68 -1.92
N MET A 735 15.53 4.16 -3.01
CA MET A 735 14.08 4.15 -3.25
C MET A 735 13.33 3.30 -2.22
N GLU A 736 13.91 2.20 -1.76
CA GLU A 736 13.37 1.41 -0.64
C GLU A 736 13.39 2.19 0.67
N LEU A 737 14.46 2.94 0.97
CA LEU A 737 14.51 3.81 2.15
C LEU A 737 13.38 4.86 2.09
N PHE A 738 13.15 5.47 0.93
CA PHE A 738 12.00 6.35 0.72
C PHE A 738 10.65 5.65 0.95
N ARG A 739 10.50 4.40 0.48
CA ARG A 739 9.27 3.61 0.62
C ARG A 739 8.99 3.17 2.06
N LYS A 740 10.00 2.61 2.74
CA LYS A 740 9.85 1.95 4.05
C LYS A 740 9.91 2.95 5.21
N ILE A 741 10.85 3.88 5.15
CA ILE A 741 11.12 4.83 6.24
C ILE A 741 10.37 6.14 6.01
N GLY A 742 10.22 6.55 4.74
CA GLY A 742 9.52 7.78 4.38
C GLY A 742 10.22 9.10 4.76
N PRO A 743 11.56 9.23 4.64
CA PRO A 743 12.24 10.52 4.79
C PRO A 743 11.81 11.49 3.69
N ARG A 744 11.81 12.78 3.98
CA ARG A 744 11.55 13.79 2.94
C ARG A 744 12.74 13.99 2.01
N VAL A 745 13.93 13.89 2.58
CA VAL A 745 15.22 14.15 1.94
C VAL A 745 16.23 13.14 2.49
N ILE A 746 17.11 12.65 1.63
CA ILE A 746 18.28 11.86 2.03
C ILE A 746 19.52 12.64 1.60
N LEU A 747 20.44 12.87 2.53
CA LEU A 747 21.71 13.53 2.24
C LEU A 747 22.73 12.50 1.78
N ILE A 748 23.57 12.86 0.82
CA ILE A 748 24.60 11.97 0.31
C ILE A 748 25.93 12.43 0.84
N GLU A 749 26.57 11.55 1.59
CA GLU A 749 27.77 11.84 2.36
C GLU A 749 28.89 10.89 1.95
N HIS A 750 30.08 11.45 1.74
CA HIS A 750 31.29 10.67 1.52
C HIS A 750 32.39 11.18 2.43
N ARG A 751 32.81 10.33 3.38
CA ARG A 751 33.86 10.63 4.38
C ARG A 751 33.59 11.93 5.15
N GLY A 752 32.38 12.12 5.68
CA GLY A 752 32.02 13.34 6.41
C GLY A 752 31.60 14.52 5.52
N ARG A 753 31.88 14.49 4.22
CA ARG A 753 31.62 15.61 3.30
C ARG A 753 30.27 15.47 2.60
N LEU A 754 29.52 16.56 2.53
CA LEU A 754 28.30 16.65 1.75
C LEU A 754 28.64 16.58 0.25
N ALA A 755 28.24 15.48 -0.39
CA ALA A 755 28.43 15.25 -1.82
C ALA A 755 27.18 15.63 -2.64
N GLY A 756 25.99 15.51 -2.03
CA GLY A 756 24.74 15.85 -2.70
C GLY A 756 23.51 15.60 -1.83
N LEU A 757 22.36 15.74 -2.44
CA LEU A 757 21.06 15.54 -1.82
C LEU A 757 20.13 14.85 -2.82
N VAL A 758 19.30 13.93 -2.33
CA VAL A 758 18.29 13.24 -3.14
C VAL A 758 16.91 13.35 -2.47
N THR A 759 15.88 13.55 -3.29
CA THR A 759 14.48 13.52 -2.89
C THR A 759 13.72 12.44 -3.67
N VAL A 760 12.52 12.08 -3.21
CA VAL A 760 11.63 11.16 -3.95
C VAL A 760 11.39 11.63 -5.39
N LYS A 761 11.31 12.95 -5.61
CA LYS A 761 11.08 13.53 -6.94
C LYS A 761 12.26 13.27 -7.88
N ASP A 762 13.48 13.28 -7.36
CA ASP A 762 14.70 13.04 -8.15
C ASP A 762 14.79 11.56 -8.56
N CYS A 763 14.46 10.65 -7.65
CA CYS A 763 14.37 9.22 -7.97
C CYS A 763 13.32 8.94 -9.06
N LEU A 764 12.13 9.55 -8.95
CA LEU A 764 11.07 9.42 -9.96
C LEU A 764 11.51 10.01 -11.31
N LYS A 765 12.15 11.18 -11.31
CA LYS A 765 12.69 11.78 -12.53
C LYS A 765 13.73 10.88 -13.20
N TYR A 766 14.59 10.25 -12.40
CA TYR A 766 15.56 9.28 -12.91
C TYR A 766 14.84 8.06 -13.51
N GLN A 767 13.85 7.51 -12.81
CA GLN A 767 13.06 6.38 -13.31
C GLN A 767 12.43 6.68 -14.68
N PHE A 768 11.75 7.83 -14.82
CA PHE A 768 11.18 8.24 -16.12
C PHE A 768 12.25 8.38 -17.21
N LYS A 769 13.39 8.97 -16.87
CA LYS A 769 14.51 9.12 -17.82
C LYS A 769 15.09 7.77 -18.23
N ALA A 770 15.22 6.83 -17.28
CA ALA A 770 15.70 5.47 -17.55
C ALA A 770 14.71 4.70 -18.42
N GLU A 771 13.41 4.81 -18.15
CA GLU A 771 12.34 4.21 -18.96
C GLU A 771 12.34 4.75 -20.39
N GLN A 772 12.46 6.07 -20.58
CA GLN A 772 12.58 6.69 -21.91
C GLN A 772 13.88 6.31 -22.63
N ALA A 773 15.00 6.25 -21.90
CA ALA A 773 16.29 5.83 -22.47
C ALA A 773 16.26 4.37 -22.92
N ALA A 774 15.59 3.49 -22.17
CA ALA A 774 15.36 2.10 -22.56
C ALA A 774 14.53 1.99 -23.85
N GLU A 775 13.62 2.94 -24.10
CA GLU A 775 12.86 3.00 -25.36
C GLU A 775 13.68 3.49 -26.56
N HIS A 776 14.75 4.27 -26.34
CA HIS A 776 15.57 4.87 -27.40
C HIS A 776 16.90 4.13 -27.69
N HIS A 777 17.31 3.13 -26.90
CA HIS A 777 18.52 2.35 -27.16
C HIS A 777 18.28 1.22 -28.19
N PRO A 778 18.94 1.24 -29.37
CA PRO A 778 18.59 0.39 -30.52
C PRO A 778 19.00 -1.10 -30.41
N ARG A 779 19.63 -1.53 -29.30
CA ARG A 779 20.05 -2.94 -29.10
C ARG A 779 19.22 -3.74 -28.09
N GLU A 780 18.61 -3.08 -27.11
CA GLU A 780 17.65 -3.70 -26.17
C GLU A 780 16.21 -3.24 -26.42
N GLY A 781 16.04 -2.02 -26.93
CA GLY A 781 14.78 -1.51 -27.43
C GLY A 781 14.22 -2.36 -28.57
N ASP A 782 15.06 -3.06 -29.35
CA ASP A 782 14.56 -3.91 -30.43
C ASP A 782 14.05 -5.27 -29.91
N LEU A 783 14.55 -5.79 -28.79
CA LEU A 783 13.99 -6.97 -28.12
C LEU A 783 12.72 -6.63 -27.32
N LEU A 784 12.68 -5.46 -26.66
CA LEU A 784 11.49 -4.97 -25.96
C LEU A 784 10.42 -4.44 -26.89
N ALA A 785 10.77 -3.78 -28.00
CA ALA A 785 9.85 -3.38 -29.06
C ALA A 785 9.46 -4.56 -29.95
N ARG A 786 10.28 -5.59 -30.11
CA ARG A 786 9.86 -6.87 -30.68
C ARG A 786 8.99 -7.65 -29.72
N ARG A 787 9.20 -7.58 -28.41
CA ARG A 787 8.29 -8.14 -27.39
C ARG A 787 6.96 -7.38 -27.37
N ARG A 788 6.97 -6.05 -27.35
CA ARG A 788 5.75 -5.23 -27.46
C ARG A 788 5.08 -5.39 -28.82
N ARG A 789 5.81 -5.49 -29.94
CA ARG A 789 5.23 -5.80 -31.26
C ARG A 789 4.71 -7.22 -31.33
N LEU A 790 5.33 -8.20 -30.69
CA LEU A 790 4.81 -9.58 -30.58
C LEU A 790 3.63 -9.67 -29.60
N GLU A 791 3.57 -8.82 -28.58
CA GLU A 791 2.43 -8.68 -27.66
C GLU A 791 1.27 -7.92 -28.33
N GLU A 792 1.55 -6.89 -29.14
CA GLU A 792 0.57 -6.17 -29.95
C GLU A 792 0.09 -7.01 -31.14
N GLU A 793 0.98 -7.71 -31.85
CA GLU A 793 0.64 -8.70 -32.87
C GLU A 793 -0.05 -9.93 -32.26
N GLY A 794 0.31 -10.33 -31.05
CA GLY A 794 -0.36 -11.37 -30.28
C GLY A 794 -1.76 -10.95 -29.88
N GLN A 795 -1.93 -9.71 -29.40
CA GLN A 795 -3.22 -9.09 -29.13
C GLN A 795 -4.05 -8.93 -30.41
N GLU A 796 -3.44 -8.53 -31.54
CA GLU A 796 -4.09 -8.41 -32.85
C GLU A 796 -4.49 -9.79 -33.42
N ARG A 797 -3.70 -10.84 -33.19
CA ARG A 797 -4.02 -12.23 -33.58
C ARG A 797 -5.11 -12.82 -32.72
N VAL A 798 -5.06 -12.60 -31.40
CA VAL A 798 -6.15 -12.97 -30.48
C VAL A 798 -7.41 -12.19 -30.84
N TRP A 799 -7.30 -10.90 -31.19
CA TRP A 799 -8.40 -10.08 -31.68
C TRP A 799 -8.91 -10.52 -33.05
N GLY A 800 -8.04 -11.00 -33.93
CA GLY A 800 -8.38 -11.60 -35.22
C GLY A 800 -9.12 -12.92 -35.05
N LEU A 801 -8.70 -13.74 -34.08
CA LEU A 801 -9.40 -14.97 -33.66
C LEU A 801 -10.77 -14.65 -33.04
N ILE A 802 -10.87 -13.59 -32.22
CA ILE A 802 -12.13 -13.10 -31.65
C ILE A 802 -13.05 -12.55 -32.74
N LYS A 803 -12.53 -11.82 -33.74
CA LYS A 803 -13.30 -11.37 -34.92
C LYS A 803 -13.77 -12.54 -35.78
N ALA A 804 -12.93 -13.56 -35.97
CA ALA A 804 -13.28 -14.77 -36.70
C ALA A 804 -14.32 -15.62 -35.95
N ALA A 805 -14.30 -15.62 -34.62
CA ALA A 805 -15.31 -16.27 -33.78
C ALA A 805 -16.63 -15.47 -33.68
N ALA A 806 -16.57 -14.14 -33.77
CA ALA A 806 -17.74 -13.25 -33.72
C ALA A 806 -18.45 -13.10 -35.09
N GLY A 807 -17.76 -13.35 -36.21
CA GLY A 807 -18.34 -13.37 -37.56
C GLY A 807 -18.76 -14.78 -37.97
N GLY A 808 -19.95 -15.23 -37.55
CA GLY A 808 -20.48 -16.53 -37.95
C GLY A 808 -20.64 -16.65 -39.48
N GLY A 809 -19.81 -17.48 -40.13
CA GLY A 809 -19.97 -17.79 -41.56
C GLY A 809 -18.86 -18.63 -42.21
N ARG A 810 -19.03 -19.96 -42.20
CA ARG A 810 -18.48 -21.00 -43.11
C ARG A 810 -16.99 -20.93 -43.50
N VAL A 811 -16.17 -21.76 -42.86
CA VAL A 811 -14.96 -22.31 -43.49
C VAL A 811 -15.40 -23.37 -44.51
N ARG A 812 -15.37 -22.99 -45.79
CA ARG A 812 -15.60 -23.92 -46.91
C ARG A 812 -14.24 -24.39 -47.41
N LEU A 813 -13.88 -25.62 -47.08
CA LEU A 813 -12.84 -26.36 -47.80
C LEU A 813 -13.35 -26.61 -49.22
N ARG A 814 -12.60 -26.16 -50.24
CA ARG A 814 -12.78 -26.63 -51.61
C ARG A 814 -11.44 -26.63 -52.36
N ASP A 815 -11.00 -27.85 -52.64
CA ASP A 815 -10.02 -28.20 -53.65
C ASP A 815 -10.60 -28.07 -55.08
N SER A 816 -9.68 -28.03 -56.04
CA SER A 816 -9.81 -28.40 -57.45
C SER A 816 -10.13 -27.30 -58.48
N TRP A 817 -9.04 -26.88 -59.16
CA TRP A 817 -8.74 -26.99 -60.60
C TRP A 817 -9.72 -26.50 -61.70
N GLU A 818 -9.04 -25.99 -62.75
CA GLU A 818 -9.39 -25.78 -64.17
C GLU A 818 -10.13 -24.52 -64.62
N GLY A 819 -9.58 -23.89 -65.67
CA GLY A 819 -10.28 -22.96 -66.55
C GLY A 819 -9.44 -21.83 -67.14
N GLU A 820 -8.73 -22.13 -68.22
CA GLU A 820 -8.10 -21.24 -69.23
C GLU A 820 -8.55 -19.76 -69.31
N ARG A 821 -7.56 -18.90 -69.53
CA ARG A 821 -7.53 -18.05 -70.74
C ARG A 821 -6.10 -17.63 -71.07
N ASP A 822 -5.62 -18.20 -72.16
CA ASP A 822 -4.46 -17.79 -72.96
C ASP A 822 -4.59 -16.32 -73.42
N PHE A 823 -3.45 -15.63 -73.56
CA PHE A 823 -2.99 -15.17 -74.88
C PHE A 823 -1.57 -14.56 -74.79
N GLY A 824 -0.61 -15.28 -75.38
CA GLY A 824 0.57 -14.79 -76.12
C GLY A 824 1.66 -14.03 -75.36
N GLY A 825 2.93 -14.41 -75.34
CA GLY A 825 3.65 -15.38 -76.16
C GLY A 825 5.10 -14.91 -76.33
N VAL A 826 6.01 -15.88 -76.45
CA VAL A 826 7.40 -15.77 -76.94
C VAL A 826 8.41 -15.13 -75.96
N GLY A 827 9.47 -15.78 -75.51
CA GLY A 827 10.00 -17.12 -75.76
C GLY A 827 11.43 -17.24 -75.19
N GLY A 828 11.93 -18.47 -75.00
CA GLY A 828 13.37 -18.74 -75.05
C GLY A 828 14.01 -19.56 -73.92
N ARG A 829 14.01 -20.90 -74.09
CA ARG A 829 15.09 -21.90 -73.86
C ARG A 829 15.66 -22.09 -72.44
N ARG A 830 15.49 -23.30 -71.84
CA ARG A 830 16.34 -24.53 -71.91
C ARG A 830 17.74 -24.31 -71.28
N SER A 831 18.37 -25.18 -70.49
CA SER A 831 18.14 -26.54 -69.95
C SER A 831 19.44 -27.02 -69.27
N GLY A 832 19.37 -27.95 -68.30
CA GLY A 832 20.44 -28.91 -67.92
C GLY A 832 21.34 -28.47 -66.75
N LEU A 833 21.36 -29.17 -65.60
CA LEU A 833 21.97 -30.47 -65.26
C LEU A 833 23.51 -30.48 -65.27
N GLY A 834 24.12 -30.74 -64.11
CA GLY A 834 25.42 -31.44 -64.02
C GLY A 834 26.46 -30.95 -63.01
N HIS A 835 26.53 -31.63 -61.85
CA HIS A 835 27.73 -32.12 -61.13
C HIS A 835 28.85 -31.18 -60.60
N GLY A 836 29.13 -31.32 -59.29
CA GLY A 836 30.47 -31.69 -58.80
C GLY A 836 31.33 -30.66 -58.04
N GLY A 837 31.41 -30.80 -56.71
CA GLY A 837 32.69 -30.88 -55.97
C GLY A 837 33.43 -29.63 -55.46
N ILE A 838 33.43 -29.49 -54.11
CA ILE A 838 34.52 -29.09 -53.17
C ILE A 838 35.23 -27.72 -53.30
N LEU A 839 35.07 -26.83 -52.30
CA LEU A 839 36.11 -26.28 -51.37
C LEU A 839 35.70 -24.93 -50.73
N ASP A 840 35.98 -24.83 -49.43
CA ASP A 840 36.30 -23.68 -48.56
C ASP A 840 35.52 -22.35 -48.58
N GLY A 841 35.26 -21.86 -47.35
CA GLY A 841 35.45 -20.43 -47.03
C GLY A 841 34.23 -19.64 -46.54
N THR A 842 34.16 -19.46 -45.22
CA THR A 842 33.78 -18.25 -44.46
C THR A 842 32.42 -17.56 -44.63
N GLU A 843 31.76 -17.44 -43.47
CA GLU A 843 30.96 -16.31 -42.94
C GLU A 843 29.48 -16.10 -43.30
N GLU A 844 28.73 -15.84 -42.21
CA GLU A 844 27.46 -15.13 -42.03
C GLU A 844 26.08 -15.77 -42.31
N SER A 845 25.22 -15.55 -41.29
CA SER A 845 23.78 -15.30 -41.34
C SER A 845 22.77 -16.42 -41.62
N CYS A 846 22.01 -16.71 -40.55
CA CYS A 846 20.55 -16.71 -40.46
C CYS A 846 19.68 -17.67 -41.32
N HIS A 847 18.72 -18.28 -40.59
CA HIS A 847 17.38 -18.73 -40.99
C HIS A 847 17.09 -20.20 -41.35
N ARG A 848 16.04 -20.67 -40.64
CA ARG A 848 15.10 -21.80 -40.82
C ARG A 848 15.56 -23.15 -40.25
N ILE A 849 14.98 -23.59 -39.13
CA ILE A 849 13.60 -24.08 -38.95
C ILE A 849 13.33 -25.27 -39.90
N VAL A 850 13.46 -26.47 -39.32
CA VAL A 850 12.67 -27.64 -39.70
C VAL A 850 11.97 -28.12 -38.42
N PRO A 851 10.66 -28.45 -38.49
CA PRO A 851 9.78 -28.66 -37.35
C PRO A 851 9.72 -30.13 -36.93
N LEU A 852 9.20 -30.41 -35.74
CA LEU A 852 8.51 -31.64 -35.29
C LEU A 852 8.30 -31.54 -33.75
N PRO A 853 7.33 -32.25 -33.13
CA PRO A 853 5.90 -32.29 -33.41
C PRO A 853 5.07 -31.95 -32.16
N ILE A 854 3.79 -31.68 -32.41
CA ILE A 854 2.71 -31.55 -31.42
C ILE A 854 2.31 -32.95 -30.94
N ALA A 855 2.12 -33.13 -29.62
CA ALA A 855 0.92 -33.67 -28.95
C ALA A 855 1.27 -34.07 -27.47
N PRO A 856 0.32 -34.54 -26.65
CA PRO A 856 -0.40 -33.76 -25.65
C PRO A 856 -0.10 -34.25 -24.22
N ASN A 857 -0.46 -33.49 -23.17
CA ASN A 857 -0.91 -33.97 -21.85
C ASN A 857 -0.95 -32.81 -20.85
N ILE A 858 -2.09 -32.12 -20.78
CA ILE A 858 -2.44 -31.21 -19.68
C ILE A 858 -3.66 -31.81 -18.97
N ILE A 859 -3.44 -32.96 -18.32
CA ILE A 859 -4.34 -33.56 -17.34
C ILE A 859 -3.43 -34.38 -16.42
N ASN A 860 -2.77 -33.73 -15.44
CA ASN A 860 -2.17 -34.33 -14.23
C ASN A 860 -1.35 -33.28 -13.45
N MET A 861 -1.97 -32.16 -13.10
CA MET A 861 -1.38 -31.20 -12.16
C MET A 861 -2.40 -30.73 -11.11
N ALA A 862 -3.22 -31.68 -10.65
CA ALA A 862 -4.03 -31.54 -9.46
C ALA A 862 -4.13 -32.95 -8.85
N VAL A 863 -3.87 -33.07 -7.56
CA VAL A 863 -3.71 -34.30 -6.74
C VAL A 863 -2.27 -34.81 -6.69
N GLY A 864 -1.55 -34.44 -5.63
CA GLY A 864 -0.26 -35.07 -5.31
C GLY A 864 0.68 -34.28 -4.40
N ILE A 865 0.22 -33.68 -3.30
CA ILE A 865 1.12 -33.19 -2.24
C ILE A 865 0.56 -33.55 -0.87
N ILE A 866 0.59 -34.85 -0.54
CA ILE A 866 0.67 -35.39 0.83
C ILE A 866 1.47 -36.70 0.74
N LYS A 867 2.48 -36.86 1.62
CA LYS A 867 3.39 -38.01 1.87
C LYS A 867 4.52 -38.25 0.86
N SER A 868 5.76 -37.91 1.22
CA SER A 868 6.69 -38.82 1.93
C SER A 868 8.15 -38.35 1.84
N SER A 869 8.73 -38.06 3.01
CA SER A 869 10.09 -38.40 3.48
C SER A 869 11.29 -38.43 2.52
N VAL A 870 12.25 -37.54 2.80
CA VAL A 870 13.62 -37.86 3.26
C VAL A 870 14.27 -39.10 2.64
N SER A 871 15.22 -38.90 1.74
CA SER A 871 16.41 -39.75 1.66
C SER A 871 17.64 -38.93 1.27
N SER A 872 18.75 -39.34 1.86
CA SER A 872 20.05 -38.70 2.02
C SER A 872 21.03 -38.94 0.87
N GLY A 873 21.93 -37.99 0.60
CA GLY A 873 23.24 -38.24 -0.04
C GLY A 873 23.80 -37.04 -0.83
N PRO A 874 25.13 -36.99 -1.08
CA PRO A 874 26.07 -36.36 -0.14
C PRO A 874 26.77 -35.11 -0.69
N SER A 875 27.38 -34.40 0.26
CA SER A 875 28.20 -33.20 0.15
C SER A 875 29.49 -33.40 -0.66
N VAL A 876 29.78 -32.43 -1.54
CA VAL A 876 31.15 -32.15 -2.01
C VAL A 876 31.35 -30.64 -2.05
N PHE A 877 31.89 -30.09 -0.97
CA PHE A 877 32.83 -28.97 -1.07
C PHE A 877 33.87 -29.14 0.01
N ALA A 878 35.10 -29.41 -0.41
CA ALA A 878 36.26 -29.47 0.45
C ALA A 878 37.27 -28.39 0.03
N ARG A 879 37.65 -27.61 1.05
CA ARG A 879 38.98 -27.04 1.34
C ARG A 879 39.36 -25.67 0.78
N ARG A 880 39.31 -24.69 1.69
CA ARG A 880 40.43 -23.90 2.28
C ARG A 880 39.82 -22.99 3.37
N ALA A 881 40.37 -22.74 4.55
CA ALA A 881 41.61 -23.08 5.22
C ALA A 881 41.34 -23.08 6.75
N THR A 882 42.10 -23.87 7.50
CA THR A 882 42.03 -24.08 8.94
C THR A 882 42.35 -22.81 9.73
N ILE A 883 41.32 -22.22 10.34
CA ILE A 883 41.42 -21.46 11.59
C ILE A 883 40.75 -22.35 12.63
N ASP A 884 41.39 -22.51 13.80
CA ASP A 884 40.89 -23.31 14.92
C ASP A 884 39.61 -22.63 15.46
N THR A 885 38.45 -22.92 14.87
CA THR A 885 37.17 -22.30 15.25
C THR A 885 36.52 -23.11 16.36
N ASN A 886 36.29 -22.44 17.48
CA ASN A 886 35.54 -22.97 18.62
C ASN A 886 34.08 -23.21 18.20
N ARG A 887 33.59 -24.47 18.21
CA ARG A 887 32.23 -24.80 17.73
C ARG A 887 31.15 -24.14 18.57
N PHE A 888 31.42 -23.85 19.84
CA PHE A 888 30.52 -23.05 20.67
C PHE A 888 30.39 -21.61 20.17
N ASP A 889 31.47 -21.00 19.68
CA ASP A 889 31.41 -19.65 19.11
C ASP A 889 30.65 -19.63 17.77
N ASP A 890 30.78 -20.71 16.98
CA ASP A 890 29.97 -20.92 15.78
C ASP A 890 28.48 -21.08 16.12
N LEU A 891 28.14 -21.78 17.21
CA LEU A 891 26.76 -21.85 17.72
C LEU A 891 26.24 -20.47 18.12
N VAL A 892 27.04 -19.68 18.85
CA VAL A 892 26.64 -18.31 19.27
C VAL A 892 26.36 -17.43 18.04
N LEU A 893 27.21 -17.49 17.02
CA LEU A 893 27.02 -16.78 15.76
C LEU A 893 25.79 -17.28 15.00
N ALA A 894 25.59 -18.59 14.89
CA ALA A 894 24.42 -19.16 14.22
C ALA A 894 23.11 -18.78 14.91
N LEU A 895 23.07 -18.80 16.24
CA LEU A 895 21.90 -18.33 17.02
C LEU A 895 21.65 -16.84 16.80
N LYS A 896 22.71 -16.03 16.70
CA LYS A 896 22.60 -14.58 16.45
C LYS A 896 22.09 -14.28 15.04
N ASP A 897 22.57 -15.00 14.03
CA ASP A 897 22.14 -14.86 12.64
C ASP A 897 20.70 -15.36 12.45
N ALA A 898 20.35 -16.49 13.06
CA ALA A 898 18.99 -17.03 13.03
C ALA A 898 17.97 -16.11 13.71
N LEU A 899 18.37 -15.39 14.77
CA LEU A 899 17.53 -14.36 15.39
C LEU A 899 17.45 -13.06 14.55
N GLY A 900 18.34 -12.84 13.58
CA GLY A 900 18.30 -11.70 12.66
C GLY A 900 18.12 -10.33 13.34
N PRO A 901 17.54 -9.32 12.65
CA PRO A 901 17.14 -8.03 13.25
C PRO A 901 15.77 -8.09 13.98
N SER A 902 15.13 -9.26 14.03
CA SER A 902 13.76 -9.47 14.53
C SER A 902 13.67 -9.33 16.05
N SER A 903 12.46 -9.43 16.62
CA SER A 903 12.18 -9.04 18.01
C SER A 903 12.24 -10.17 19.05
N GLY A 904 12.83 -11.33 18.71
CA GLY A 904 12.97 -12.49 19.60
C GLY A 904 12.15 -13.71 19.13
N LEU A 905 12.16 -14.81 19.89
CA LEU A 905 11.36 -16.03 19.65
C LEU A 905 9.84 -15.78 19.59
N THR A 906 9.37 -14.60 20.04
CA THR A 906 7.96 -14.18 19.98
C THR A 906 7.56 -13.53 18.65
N SER A 907 8.49 -13.41 17.71
CA SER A 907 8.26 -12.86 16.38
C SER A 907 7.78 -13.99 15.46
N ASP A 908 6.70 -13.79 14.70
CA ASP A 908 6.14 -14.79 13.74
C ASP A 908 7.16 -15.24 12.67
N ASP A 909 8.24 -14.47 12.53
CA ASP A 909 9.38 -14.63 11.63
C ASP A 909 10.56 -15.43 12.22
N VAL A 910 10.47 -15.90 13.48
CA VAL A 910 11.51 -16.72 14.12
C VAL A 910 10.98 -18.14 14.38
N ASP A 911 11.58 -19.12 13.71
CA ASP A 911 11.25 -20.53 13.89
C ASP A 911 11.92 -21.10 15.16
N VAL A 912 11.10 -21.41 16.18
CA VAL A 912 11.54 -22.00 17.44
C VAL A 912 12.13 -23.40 17.24
N ASP A 913 11.61 -24.16 16.26
CA ASP A 913 12.11 -25.50 15.95
C ASP A 913 13.51 -25.42 15.32
N HIS A 914 13.74 -24.41 14.47
CA HIS A 914 15.06 -24.14 13.90
C HIS A 914 16.10 -23.77 14.97
N LEU A 915 15.77 -22.85 15.90
CA LEU A 915 16.69 -22.49 17.01
C LEU A 915 16.93 -23.67 17.96
N SER A 916 15.90 -24.48 18.21
CA SER A 916 16.03 -25.72 18.98
C SER A 916 16.95 -26.72 18.28
N GLN A 917 16.86 -26.81 16.94
CA GLN A 917 17.73 -27.66 16.14
C GLN A 917 19.19 -27.20 16.20
N LEU A 918 19.46 -25.89 16.07
CA LEU A 918 20.82 -25.35 16.22
C LEU A 918 21.44 -25.70 17.58
N MET A 919 20.68 -25.60 18.67
CA MET A 919 21.15 -26.02 19.99
C MET A 919 21.35 -27.54 20.10
N ARG A 920 20.52 -28.36 19.42
CA ARG A 920 20.68 -29.83 19.41
C ARG A 920 21.89 -30.28 18.62
N ASP A 921 22.19 -29.61 17.51
CA ASP A 921 23.29 -29.94 16.60
C ASP A 921 24.67 -29.64 17.21
N TYR A 922 24.73 -28.78 18.22
CA TYR A 922 25.93 -28.56 19.02
C TYR A 922 26.09 -29.65 20.08
N ASP A 923 27.19 -30.39 20.01
CA ASP A 923 27.60 -31.38 21.01
C ASP A 923 28.51 -30.70 22.06
N SER A 924 28.15 -30.81 23.34
CA SER A 924 28.79 -30.04 24.40
C SER A 924 30.22 -30.51 24.70
N ASP A 925 31.21 -29.62 24.50
CA ASP A 925 32.60 -29.82 24.98
C ASP A 925 32.96 -28.76 26.05
N PRO A 926 33.30 -29.16 27.29
CA PRO A 926 33.71 -28.24 28.36
C PRO A 926 34.86 -27.30 27.98
N ARG A 927 35.77 -27.70 27.08
CA ARG A 927 36.91 -26.87 26.64
C ARG A 927 36.46 -25.62 25.89
N GLU A 928 35.27 -25.66 25.30
CA GLU A 928 34.74 -24.62 24.41
C GLU A 928 33.95 -23.53 25.15
N TRP A 929 33.17 -23.89 26.17
CA TRP A 929 32.31 -22.96 26.92
C TRP A 929 32.78 -22.67 28.35
N SER A 930 33.74 -23.41 28.90
CA SER A 930 34.21 -23.25 30.30
C SER A 930 34.63 -21.82 30.66
N ARG A 931 35.15 -21.05 29.68
CA ARG A 931 35.50 -19.63 29.87
C ARG A 931 34.32 -18.77 30.35
N PHE A 932 33.09 -19.17 30.03
CA PHE A 932 31.85 -18.49 30.43
C PHE A 932 31.22 -19.11 31.69
N ALA A 933 31.58 -20.35 32.05
CA ALA A 933 30.96 -21.09 33.16
C ALA A 933 31.62 -20.81 34.52
N MET A 934 31.46 -19.59 35.03
CA MET A 934 31.95 -19.22 36.36
C MET A 934 30.94 -19.58 37.45
N GLY A 935 31.27 -20.57 38.30
CA GLY A 935 30.44 -21.02 39.42
C GLY A 935 30.80 -20.38 40.78
N ASP A 936 29.88 -20.47 41.73
CA ASP A 936 30.06 -20.03 43.14
C ASP A 936 29.21 -20.93 44.04
N ASP A 937 29.86 -21.75 44.87
CA ASP A 937 29.21 -22.75 45.74
C ASP A 937 28.32 -22.14 46.82
N SER A 938 28.56 -20.89 47.21
CA SER A 938 27.73 -20.15 48.16
C SER A 938 26.33 -19.85 47.60
N ARG A 939 26.18 -19.75 46.28
CA ARG A 939 24.93 -19.42 45.59
C ARG A 939 24.20 -20.67 45.12
N GLY A 940 22.89 -20.55 44.86
CA GLY A 940 22.12 -21.63 44.25
C GLY A 940 22.58 -21.90 42.80
N TYR A 941 22.78 -20.83 42.04
CA TYR A 941 23.37 -20.85 40.72
C TYR A 941 23.98 -19.48 40.40
N THR A 942 24.89 -19.41 39.44
CA THR A 942 25.42 -18.17 38.87
C THR A 942 24.88 -17.94 37.46
N ARG A 943 24.78 -16.67 37.04
CA ARG A 943 24.29 -16.27 35.71
C ARG A 943 25.41 -15.57 34.96
N ASN A 944 25.90 -16.16 33.89
CA ASN A 944 27.07 -15.66 33.16
C ASN A 944 26.66 -15.26 31.74
N LEU A 945 26.79 -13.98 31.40
CA LEU A 945 26.42 -13.46 30.08
C LEU A 945 27.44 -13.88 29.03
N VAL A 946 26.96 -14.55 27.98
CA VAL A 946 27.76 -14.98 26.82
C VAL A 946 27.65 -13.96 25.71
N ASP A 947 26.42 -13.61 25.30
CA ASP A 947 26.16 -12.67 24.22
C ASP A 947 24.79 -11.98 24.42
N GLU A 948 24.69 -10.69 24.06
CA GLU A 948 23.45 -9.90 24.06
C GLU A 948 22.68 -10.00 22.73
N GLY A 949 23.10 -10.90 21.82
CA GLY A 949 22.55 -11.10 20.50
C GLY A 949 22.50 -9.82 19.68
N ASN A 950 21.28 -9.40 19.35
CA ASN A 950 20.94 -8.18 18.62
C ASN A 950 20.40 -7.04 19.53
N GLY A 951 20.59 -7.14 20.85
CA GLY A 951 20.04 -6.22 21.86
C GLY A 951 18.59 -6.53 22.30
N LYS A 952 17.98 -7.58 21.74
CA LYS A 952 16.63 -8.07 22.04
C LYS A 952 16.59 -9.55 22.45
N SER A 953 17.74 -10.19 22.67
CA SER A 953 17.89 -11.53 23.23
C SER A 953 19.04 -11.53 24.24
N ASN A 954 19.07 -12.49 25.16
CA ASN A 954 20.23 -12.71 26.02
C ASN A 954 20.59 -14.20 26.01
N LEU A 955 21.85 -14.51 25.72
CA LEU A 955 22.41 -15.84 25.84
C LEU A 955 23.25 -15.93 27.12
N LEU A 956 22.88 -16.86 28.00
CA LEU A 956 23.45 -17.01 29.33
C LEU A 956 23.92 -18.44 29.57
N VAL A 957 25.08 -18.59 30.23
CA VAL A 957 25.50 -19.86 30.82
C VAL A 957 25.22 -19.81 32.32
N LEU A 958 24.38 -20.71 32.80
CA LEU A 958 24.06 -20.86 34.21
C LEU A 958 24.84 -22.04 34.79
N VAL A 959 25.52 -21.81 35.92
CA VAL A 959 26.24 -22.85 36.66
C VAL A 959 25.51 -23.12 37.96
N TRP A 960 25.07 -24.36 38.14
CA TRP A 960 24.18 -24.80 39.21
C TRP A 960 24.97 -25.55 40.27
N SER A 961 24.92 -25.05 41.50
CA SER A 961 25.64 -25.65 42.63
C SER A 961 25.01 -27.00 43.02
N PRO A 962 25.82 -27.99 43.45
CA PRO A 962 25.32 -29.30 43.87
C PRO A 962 24.23 -29.20 44.94
N GLY A 963 23.13 -29.96 44.79
CA GLY A 963 22.02 -30.00 45.73
C GLY A 963 21.20 -28.72 45.86
N LYS A 964 21.42 -27.70 45.03
CA LYS A 964 20.71 -26.41 45.07
C LYS A 964 19.87 -26.19 43.81
N GLY A 965 18.92 -25.25 43.89
CA GLY A 965 18.07 -24.89 42.76
C GLY A 965 17.59 -23.45 42.83
N SER A 966 16.87 -23.04 41.80
CA SER A 966 16.21 -21.73 41.75
C SER A 966 15.04 -21.68 42.73
N PRO A 967 14.56 -20.48 43.11
CA PRO A 967 13.18 -20.34 43.57
C PRO A 967 12.18 -20.73 42.46
N ILE A 968 10.92 -20.95 42.83
CA ILE A 968 9.83 -21.04 41.85
C ILE A 968 9.64 -19.65 41.25
N HIS A 969 9.75 -19.51 39.93
CA HIS A 969 9.74 -18.21 39.28
C HIS A 969 9.08 -18.20 37.90
N ASP A 970 8.73 -16.99 37.46
CA ASP A 970 8.33 -16.68 36.08
C ASP A 970 9.52 -16.11 35.27
N HIS A 971 9.33 -16.01 33.95
CA HIS A 971 10.28 -15.44 33.01
C HIS A 971 9.88 -14.03 32.55
N GLY A 972 9.00 -13.33 33.26
CA GLY A 972 8.57 -11.99 32.90
C GLY A 972 7.98 -11.89 31.49
N ASN A 973 7.22 -12.90 31.07
CA ASN A 973 6.65 -13.07 29.73
C ASN A 973 7.71 -13.21 28.62
N ALA A 974 8.84 -13.86 28.93
CA ALA A 974 9.89 -14.22 27.99
C ALA A 974 9.87 -15.73 27.70
N HIS A 975 10.28 -16.08 26.49
CA HIS A 975 10.51 -17.45 26.04
C HIS A 975 11.97 -17.81 26.27
N CYS A 976 12.21 -19.03 26.72
CA CYS A 976 13.54 -19.56 27.02
C CYS A 976 13.77 -20.91 26.35
N LEU A 977 14.87 -21.01 25.58
CA LEU A 977 15.45 -22.30 25.18
C LEU A 977 16.61 -22.62 26.10
N MET A 978 16.57 -23.79 26.73
CA MET A 978 17.60 -24.29 27.63
C MET A 978 18.25 -25.55 27.06
N LYS A 979 19.57 -25.55 26.91
CA LYS A 979 20.37 -26.74 26.64
C LYS A 979 21.18 -27.13 27.87
N ILE A 980 21.21 -28.40 28.22
CA ILE A 980 22.11 -28.91 29.26
C ILE A 980 23.50 -29.12 28.66
N LEU A 981 24.49 -28.36 29.14
CA LEU A 981 25.88 -28.44 28.69
C LEU A 981 26.69 -29.45 29.50
N HIS A 982 26.38 -29.62 30.79
CA HIS A 982 27.06 -30.60 31.64
C HIS A 982 26.19 -31.00 32.84
N GLY A 983 26.22 -32.29 33.21
CA GLY A 983 25.42 -32.84 34.30
C GLY A 983 23.93 -32.94 33.97
N ASP A 984 23.11 -33.15 35.00
CA ASP A 984 21.65 -33.32 34.87
C ASP A 984 20.92 -32.25 35.70
N LEU A 985 19.81 -31.73 35.18
CA LEU A 985 18.97 -30.74 35.88
C LEU A 985 17.51 -31.19 35.95
N THR A 986 16.90 -31.07 37.12
CA THR A 986 15.48 -31.38 37.34
C THR A 986 14.65 -30.10 37.23
N GLU A 987 13.68 -30.08 36.32
CA GLU A 987 12.67 -29.03 36.18
C GLU A 987 11.35 -29.48 36.83
N THR A 988 10.88 -28.76 37.84
CA THR A 988 9.54 -28.92 38.43
C THR A 988 8.67 -27.73 38.00
N ARG A 989 7.55 -27.99 37.32
CA ARG A 989 6.56 -26.98 36.90
C ARG A 989 5.36 -26.97 37.84
N TYR A 990 4.84 -25.78 38.10
CA TYR A 990 3.72 -25.50 38.97
C TYR A 990 2.66 -24.67 38.26
N ASP A 991 1.42 -24.82 38.70
CA ASP A 991 0.30 -24.03 38.20
C ASP A 991 0.37 -22.58 38.69
N PHE A 992 -0.21 -21.64 37.93
CA PHE A 992 -0.29 -20.26 38.38
C PHE A 992 -1.29 -20.14 39.54
N PRO A 993 -1.00 -19.35 40.58
CA PRO A 993 -1.96 -19.14 41.66
C PRO A 993 -3.17 -18.33 41.15
N GLU A 994 -4.37 -18.92 41.20
CA GLU A 994 -5.62 -18.24 40.81
C GLU A 994 -5.86 -17.02 41.71
N GLY A 995 -5.95 -15.83 41.11
CA GLY A 995 -6.10 -14.57 41.83
C GLY A 995 -7.50 -14.42 42.45
N GLY A 996 -7.70 -14.92 43.67
CA GLY A 996 -8.96 -14.72 44.39
C GLY A 996 -9.16 -15.47 45.71
N GLU A 997 -8.42 -16.55 46.00
CA GLU A 997 -8.72 -17.41 47.15
C GLU A 997 -7.51 -17.76 48.04
N GLY A 998 -7.23 -16.94 49.06
CA GLY A 998 -6.37 -17.31 50.21
C GLY A 998 -4.91 -17.73 49.91
N GLU A 999 -4.10 -17.92 50.95
CA GLU A 999 -2.76 -18.53 50.81
C GLU A 999 -2.93 -20.06 50.68
N LYS A 1000 -2.61 -20.62 49.51
CA LYS A 1000 -2.68 -22.07 49.22
C LYS A 1000 -1.33 -22.56 48.66
N PRO A 1001 -0.94 -23.83 48.90
CA PRO A 1001 0.29 -24.38 48.36
C PRO A 1001 0.25 -24.50 46.83
N MET A 1002 1.39 -24.27 46.20
CA MET A 1002 1.56 -24.35 44.74
C MET A 1002 1.40 -25.79 44.27
N ARG A 1003 0.50 -26.02 43.30
CA ARG A 1003 0.27 -27.36 42.73
C ARG A 1003 1.32 -27.68 41.67
N VAL A 1004 1.99 -28.83 41.81
CA VAL A 1004 2.92 -29.36 40.80
C VAL A 1004 2.14 -29.88 39.59
N ILE A 1005 2.51 -29.43 38.39
CA ILE A 1005 1.97 -29.91 37.10
C ILE A 1005 2.82 -31.06 36.57
N SER A 1006 4.16 -30.91 36.59
CA SER A 1006 5.08 -31.89 36.04
C SER A 1006 6.47 -31.77 36.67
N GLU A 1007 7.18 -32.88 36.78
CA GLU A 1007 8.59 -32.92 37.16
C GLU A 1007 9.36 -33.76 36.13
N ARG A 1008 10.44 -33.20 35.58
CA ARG A 1008 11.24 -33.86 34.53
C ARG A 1008 12.73 -33.61 34.76
N VAL A 1009 13.53 -34.67 34.61
CA VAL A 1009 14.99 -34.58 34.60
C VAL A 1009 15.46 -34.44 33.15
N HIS A 1010 16.22 -33.38 32.88
CA HIS A 1010 16.87 -33.12 31.59
C HIS A 1010 18.33 -33.55 31.67
N LYS A 1011 18.75 -34.41 30.73
CA LYS A 1011 20.10 -34.96 30.66
C LYS A 1011 21.06 -34.09 29.86
N GLU A 1012 22.36 -34.33 30.00
CA GLU A 1012 23.41 -33.70 29.18
C GLU A 1012 23.08 -33.78 27.68
N ASN A 1013 23.32 -32.66 26.98
CA ASN A 1013 22.96 -32.39 25.58
C ASN A 1013 21.48 -32.24 25.25
N GLU A 1014 20.53 -32.51 26.16
CA GLU A 1014 19.11 -32.28 25.91
C GLU A 1014 18.77 -30.78 25.81
N VAL A 1015 17.77 -30.47 24.99
CA VAL A 1015 17.24 -29.11 24.79
C VAL A 1015 15.78 -29.08 25.20
N ALA A 1016 15.43 -28.14 26.05
CA ALA A 1016 14.09 -27.91 26.58
C ALA A 1016 13.61 -26.49 26.26
N TYR A 1017 12.29 -26.37 26.06
CA TYR A 1017 11.63 -25.10 25.82
C TYR A 1017 10.73 -24.73 27.01
N MET A 1018 10.80 -23.47 27.41
CA MET A 1018 10.16 -22.94 28.61
C MET A 1018 9.55 -21.57 28.31
N ALA A 1019 8.31 -21.37 28.72
CA ALA A 1019 7.57 -20.12 28.58
C ALA A 1019 6.54 -20.01 29.71
N ASP A 1020 6.19 -18.79 30.12
CA ASP A 1020 5.26 -18.56 31.23
C ASP A 1020 3.84 -19.11 30.93
N GLU A 1021 3.47 -19.27 29.67
CA GLU A 1021 2.19 -19.90 29.28
C GLU A 1021 2.09 -21.38 29.72
N LEU A 1022 3.24 -22.03 30.00
CA LEU A 1022 3.32 -23.43 30.43
C LEU A 1022 3.29 -23.58 31.97
N GLY A 1023 3.19 -22.48 32.72
CA GLY A 1023 3.25 -22.44 34.18
C GLY A 1023 4.52 -21.77 34.72
N VAL A 1024 4.61 -21.65 36.05
CA VAL A 1024 5.83 -21.21 36.74
C VAL A 1024 6.68 -22.43 37.10
N HIS A 1025 7.99 -22.28 37.21
CA HIS A 1025 8.84 -23.46 37.38
C HIS A 1025 10.02 -23.23 38.31
N ARG A 1026 10.66 -24.33 38.67
CA ARG A 1026 11.91 -24.38 39.43
C ARG A 1026 12.85 -25.35 38.74
N VAL A 1027 14.11 -24.96 38.59
CA VAL A 1027 15.18 -25.84 38.12
C VAL A 1027 16.15 -26.10 39.27
N SER A 1028 16.47 -27.37 39.53
CA SER A 1028 17.40 -27.77 40.58
C SER A 1028 18.43 -28.78 40.09
N ASN A 1029 19.64 -28.69 40.64
CA ASN A 1029 20.68 -29.68 40.48
C ASN A 1029 20.61 -30.65 41.67
N GLN A 1030 20.11 -31.86 41.43
CA GLN A 1030 20.04 -32.92 42.45
C GLN A 1030 21.33 -33.76 42.50
N GLY A 1031 22.27 -33.53 41.59
CA GLY A 1031 23.55 -34.22 41.54
C GLY A 1031 24.54 -33.74 42.60
N SER A 1032 25.61 -34.53 42.78
CA SER A 1032 26.72 -34.23 43.69
C SER A 1032 27.79 -33.29 43.10
N GLY A 1033 27.79 -33.09 41.79
CA GLY A 1033 28.70 -32.19 41.05
C GLY A 1033 27.99 -30.93 40.52
N PHE A 1034 28.76 -29.96 40.04
CA PHE A 1034 28.18 -28.78 39.37
C PHE A 1034 27.54 -29.19 38.04
N ALA A 1035 26.37 -28.61 37.75
CA ALA A 1035 25.71 -28.75 36.45
C ALA A 1035 25.75 -27.42 35.70
N VAL A 1036 25.76 -27.47 34.38
CA VAL A 1036 25.87 -26.28 33.51
C VAL A 1036 24.80 -26.33 32.44
N SER A 1037 24.09 -25.21 32.24
CA SER A 1037 23.12 -25.07 31.15
C SER A 1037 23.24 -23.75 30.41
N LEU A 1038 22.96 -23.79 29.12
CA LEU A 1038 22.89 -22.65 28.21
C LEU A 1038 21.43 -22.21 28.08
N HIS A 1039 21.15 -20.92 28.26
CA HIS A 1039 19.81 -20.35 28.23
C HIS A 1039 19.75 -19.19 27.25
N LEU A 1040 18.85 -19.28 26.27
CA LEU A 1040 18.54 -18.20 25.34
C LEU A 1040 17.19 -17.60 25.71
N TYR A 1041 17.19 -16.38 26.24
CA TYR A 1041 15.97 -15.65 26.62
C TYR A 1041 15.58 -14.61 25.58
N THR A 1042 14.31 -14.62 25.19
CA THR A 1042 13.75 -13.60 24.30
C THR A 1042 12.28 -13.26 24.63
N PRO A 1043 11.89 -11.98 24.63
CA PRO A 1043 12.76 -10.82 24.85
C PRO A 1043 13.42 -10.88 26.25
N PRO A 1044 14.53 -10.16 26.52
CA PRO A 1044 15.26 -10.22 27.79
C PRO A 1044 14.56 -9.45 28.93
N ASN A 1045 13.27 -9.70 29.13
CA ASN A 1045 12.41 -9.01 30.08
C ASN A 1045 12.90 -9.19 31.52
N VAL A 1046 13.34 -10.40 31.89
CA VAL A 1046 13.89 -10.68 33.22
C VAL A 1046 15.11 -9.81 33.53
N ALA A 1047 15.99 -9.58 32.54
CA ALA A 1047 17.18 -8.77 32.72
C ALA A 1047 16.86 -7.26 32.85
N LYS A 1048 15.76 -6.79 32.23
CA LYS A 1048 15.39 -5.36 32.19
C LYS A 1048 14.34 -4.97 33.24
N GLY A 1049 13.44 -5.88 33.59
CA GLY A 1049 12.24 -5.63 34.40
C GLY A 1049 12.14 -6.49 35.66
N GLY A 1050 12.96 -7.54 35.80
CA GLY A 1050 12.89 -8.48 36.91
C GLY A 1050 11.97 -9.68 36.65
N CYS A 1051 11.89 -10.58 37.64
CA CYS A 1051 10.96 -11.71 37.63
C CYS A 1051 10.20 -11.78 38.96
N HIS A 1052 9.09 -12.53 38.97
CA HIS A 1052 8.39 -12.88 40.20
C HIS A 1052 8.84 -14.24 40.70
N ILE A 1053 8.99 -14.33 42.01
CA ILE A 1053 9.18 -15.59 42.72
C ILE A 1053 7.93 -15.93 43.52
N PHE A 1054 7.68 -17.22 43.69
CA PHE A 1054 6.50 -17.76 44.35
C PHE A 1054 6.93 -18.65 45.52
N ASN A 1055 6.28 -18.47 46.67
CA ASN A 1055 6.46 -19.37 47.81
C ASN A 1055 5.70 -20.68 47.56
N ALA A 1056 6.35 -21.83 47.75
CA ALA A 1056 5.77 -23.14 47.47
C ALA A 1056 4.58 -23.50 48.40
N GLU A 1057 4.60 -23.05 49.66
CA GLU A 1057 3.59 -23.41 50.67
C GLU A 1057 2.39 -22.45 50.67
N THR A 1058 2.61 -21.17 50.34
CA THR A 1058 1.58 -20.13 50.45
C THR A 1058 1.12 -19.56 49.11
N GLY A 1059 1.83 -19.86 48.01
CA GLY A 1059 1.56 -19.30 46.68
C GLY A 1059 1.86 -17.80 46.56
N LYS A 1060 2.39 -17.17 47.62
CA LYS A 1060 2.61 -15.74 47.70
C LYS A 1060 3.65 -15.26 46.68
N LYS A 1061 3.25 -14.28 45.87
CA LYS A 1061 4.04 -13.68 44.81
C LYS A 1061 4.91 -12.53 45.33
N SER A 1062 6.23 -12.57 45.07
CA SER A 1062 7.17 -11.47 45.36
C SER A 1062 7.95 -11.08 44.11
N HIS A 1063 8.13 -9.80 43.83
CA HIS A 1063 8.84 -9.32 42.63
C HIS A 1063 10.30 -8.96 42.91
N ILE A 1064 11.23 -9.51 42.14
CA ILE A 1064 12.66 -9.23 42.19
C ILE A 1064 13.03 -8.30 41.04
N LYS A 1065 13.34 -7.03 41.33
CA LYS A 1065 13.55 -6.00 40.30
C LYS A 1065 14.88 -6.10 39.53
N ASN A 1066 15.92 -6.70 40.12
CA ASN A 1066 17.27 -6.72 39.53
C ASN A 1066 17.85 -8.15 39.54
N CYS A 1067 17.76 -8.83 38.41
CA CYS A 1067 18.44 -10.09 38.18
C CYS A 1067 19.78 -9.86 37.48
N GLY A 1068 20.80 -9.41 38.24
CA GLY A 1068 22.13 -9.11 37.71
C GLY A 1068 22.92 -10.36 37.26
N TYR A 1069 23.97 -10.14 36.46
CA TYR A 1069 24.91 -11.17 36.04
C TYR A 1069 26.05 -11.32 37.05
N TYR A 1070 26.57 -12.53 37.19
CA TYR A 1070 27.76 -12.84 37.99
C TYR A 1070 29.05 -12.56 37.20
N SER A 1071 29.03 -12.84 35.90
CA SER A 1071 30.09 -12.51 34.96
C SER A 1071 29.50 -12.11 33.62
N ALA A 1072 30.25 -11.36 32.83
CA ALA A 1072 29.92 -11.02 31.45
C ALA A 1072 31.11 -11.24 30.53
N TYR A 1073 30.85 -11.89 29.39
CA TYR A 1073 31.84 -12.19 28.35
C TYR A 1073 33.09 -12.90 28.90
N GLY A 1074 32.90 -13.81 29.86
CA GLY A 1074 33.97 -14.57 30.51
C GLY A 1074 34.80 -13.77 31.52
N LYS A 1075 34.29 -12.63 32.02
CA LYS A 1075 34.93 -11.84 33.08
C LYS A 1075 33.94 -11.58 34.23
N LYS A 1076 34.36 -11.86 35.45
CA LYS A 1076 33.56 -11.61 36.67
C LYS A 1076 33.27 -10.11 36.80
N LEU A 1077 32.00 -9.77 37.11
CA LEU A 1077 31.52 -8.39 37.24
C LEU A 1077 31.72 -7.82 38.64
#